data_AF-A0A0S4LEH0-F1
#
_entry.id   AF-A0A0S4LEH0-F1
#
_cell.length_a   1.000
_cell.length_b   1.000
_cell.length_c   1.000
_cell.angle_alpha   90.00
_cell.angle_beta   90.00
_cell.angle_gamma   90.00
#
_symmetry.space_group_name_H-M   'P 1'
#
loop_
_entity.id
_entity.type
_entity.pdbx_description
1 polymer ?
#
loop_
_entity_poly.entity_id
_entity_poly.type
_entity_poly.pdbx_seq_one_letter_code
_entity_poly.pdbx_strand_id
1 'polypeptide(L)'
;MTSRRLSIGLGIVSILCSSTLYALTGDGTIPRVLNPPATSDSTNLPGDLRGVPVPGPSDQDLAEYVKDKQAAIALGKAFFWDMQIGSDGVQACASCHFRAGADPRSKNQLSPGLKHVPQQDLTFKTGGPNYQLTGSEFPLTRLAIAGQRGALDQGSDSNDVVSSQGIPFLNQGQDPLGYQVGRLKTRRVEPRNTPSIINAVFYHRQFWDGRAENLFNGVNPLGARDPEARVMASVGGTLVEVPVALVNSSLASQAVGPIVSEIEMAEPGRTAQDIARDLRKGKRSRHLGRRIHGSRPLQQQLVDPSDSVLGPLSRYPQRGLRMNSYNQMIRTAFQEKYWQSEKFVQVAEDGTVSIVDQRDRNRNTDEFSLLEYNFALFFGLSVQLYEATLVSDDTPWDRFRREHPSASDAALNPWTNTNPVYISRFALFGAHLFNDRTRGANNLRCSNCHESAELTDASVRRIGLAANGPVRNRDGNVIDKGFNNIGLRPTDDDLGVGANDAFGPLSHSKRLFPGSLPASFDGAVVTKGFGLEGAFKVPSLRNVALTAPYFHNGDTPSLREAVLLYSRGGNVSPITQRDGTPIEPLGVANMTSDEADAVVAWLEALTDERVRIAAAPFDHPQLFVPNGHPGDHRQVERGKPGFAKDDLLEIPMTGAAGGPPLPGFLEGVFGPH
;
A
#
# COMPACT_ATOMS: atom_id res chain seq x y z
N MET A 1 39.54 60.94 8.02
CA MET A 1 39.47 59.76 7.15
C MET A 1 39.72 58.53 8.02
N THR A 2 38.65 57.87 8.46
CA THR A 2 38.69 56.69 9.34
C THR A 2 37.61 55.73 8.87
N SER A 3 38.04 54.56 8.38
CA SER A 3 37.20 53.54 7.78
C SER A 3 36.41 52.77 8.85
N ARG A 4 35.10 52.64 8.67
CA ARG A 4 34.27 51.68 9.42
C ARG A 4 33.86 50.54 8.49
N ARG A 5 34.17 49.31 8.92
CA ARG A 5 33.72 48.04 8.33
C ARG A 5 32.20 47.89 8.55
N LEU A 6 31.46 47.54 7.50
CA LEU A 6 30.06 47.12 7.59
C LEU A 6 30.00 45.62 7.25
N SER A 7 29.53 44.82 8.21
CA SER A 7 29.27 43.39 8.07
C SER A 7 27.93 43.20 7.37
N ILE A 8 27.89 42.47 6.25
CA ILE A 8 26.65 42.08 5.57
C ILE A 8 26.40 40.61 5.91
N GLY A 9 25.36 40.35 6.71
CA GLY A 9 24.80 39.03 6.91
C GLY A 9 23.81 38.70 5.80
N LEU A 10 24.03 37.59 5.08
CA LEU A 10 23.06 37.03 4.14
C LEU A 10 22.07 36.17 4.93
N GLY A 11 20.88 36.71 5.19
CA GLY A 11 19.71 35.92 5.59
C GLY A 11 19.04 35.38 4.33
N ILE A 12 19.03 34.05 4.19
CA ILE A 12 18.24 33.35 3.17
C ILE A 12 16.77 33.46 3.57
N VAL A 13 16.01 34.27 2.83
CA VAL A 13 14.55 34.33 2.91
C VAL A 13 14.00 33.26 1.96
N SER A 14 13.25 32.33 2.52
CA SER A 14 12.47 31.32 1.80
C SER A 14 11.51 32.00 0.82
N ILE A 15 11.69 31.74 -0.47
CA ILE A 15 10.76 32.16 -1.53
C ILE A 15 9.59 31.17 -1.52
N LEU A 16 8.55 31.51 -0.77
CA LEU A 16 7.19 31.02 -0.98
C LEU A 16 6.37 32.23 -1.46
N CYS A 17 5.51 31.97 -2.44
CA CYS A 17 4.46 32.87 -2.94
C CYS A 17 4.89 33.86 -4.06
N SER A 18 4.65 33.49 -5.33
CA SER A 18 4.41 34.43 -6.45
C SER A 18 3.84 33.75 -7.71
N SER A 19 2.85 32.86 -7.58
CA SER A 19 2.03 32.39 -8.73
C SER A 19 0.52 32.41 -8.47
N THR A 20 0.09 32.81 -7.28
CA THR A 20 -1.32 32.77 -6.82
C THR A 20 -2.21 33.93 -7.30
N LEU A 21 -1.70 34.84 -8.15
CA LEU A 21 -2.46 36.05 -8.53
C LEU A 21 -3.28 35.94 -9.82
N TYR A 22 -3.19 34.84 -10.59
CA TYR A 22 -3.82 34.77 -11.92
C TYR A 22 -5.08 33.91 -12.03
N ALA A 23 -5.41 33.07 -11.04
CA ALA A 23 -6.57 32.17 -11.11
C ALA A 23 -7.92 32.84 -10.80
N LEU A 24 -7.89 34.06 -10.26
CA LEU A 24 -9.06 34.89 -10.03
C LEU A 24 -8.86 36.14 -10.88
N THR A 25 -9.72 36.39 -11.87
CA THR A 25 -9.91 37.76 -12.32
C THR A 25 -10.24 38.61 -11.08
N GLY A 26 -9.92 39.91 -11.08
CA GLY A 26 -10.12 40.78 -9.90
C GLY A 26 -11.56 40.83 -9.34
N ASP A 27 -12.53 40.19 -10.01
CA ASP A 27 -13.92 39.98 -9.58
C ASP A 27 -14.22 38.58 -9.00
N GLY A 28 -13.24 37.67 -8.98
CA GLY A 28 -13.37 36.30 -8.47
C GLY A 28 -14.10 35.32 -9.39
N THR A 29 -14.26 35.62 -10.68
CA THR A 29 -14.88 34.71 -11.66
C THR A 29 -13.85 33.72 -12.22
N ILE A 30 -14.27 32.46 -12.38
CA ILE A 30 -13.42 31.39 -12.91
C ILE A 30 -14.00 30.96 -14.25
N PRO A 31 -13.27 31.10 -15.36
CA PRO A 31 -13.81 30.77 -16.68
C PRO A 31 -14.24 29.29 -16.71
N ARG A 32 -15.47 29.02 -17.17
CA ARG A 32 -16.04 27.69 -17.49
C ARG A 32 -16.69 26.89 -16.35
N VAL A 33 -16.65 27.33 -15.09
CA VAL A 33 -17.47 26.73 -14.02
C VAL A 33 -18.57 27.71 -13.63
N LEU A 34 -19.82 27.23 -13.60
CA LEU A 34 -20.99 28.07 -13.29
C LEU A 34 -20.87 28.70 -11.91
N ASN A 35 -21.16 30.00 -11.82
CA ASN A 35 -21.42 30.69 -10.56
C ASN A 35 -22.94 30.91 -10.41
N PRO A 36 -23.60 30.39 -9.35
CA PRO A 36 -23.07 29.46 -8.34
C PRO A 36 -22.98 28.01 -8.86
N PRO A 37 -22.21 27.13 -8.18
CA PRO A 37 -22.14 25.72 -8.54
C PRO A 37 -23.52 25.07 -8.39
N ALA A 38 -23.80 24.04 -9.20
CA ALA A 38 -25.05 23.32 -9.07
C ALA A 38 -25.15 22.68 -7.68
N THR A 39 -26.33 22.68 -7.07
CA THR A 39 -26.56 22.02 -5.77
C THR A 39 -26.21 20.54 -5.80
N SER A 40 -26.35 19.88 -6.96
CA SER A 40 -25.90 18.51 -7.19
C SER A 40 -24.39 18.33 -7.07
N ASP A 41 -23.61 19.38 -7.34
CA ASP A 41 -22.15 19.30 -7.33
C ASP A 41 -21.63 19.48 -5.89
N SER A 42 -22.29 20.30 -5.08
CA SER A 42 -21.98 20.41 -3.65
C SER A 42 -22.39 19.16 -2.85
N THR A 43 -23.45 18.46 -3.26
CA THR A 43 -23.88 17.20 -2.60
C THR A 43 -22.94 16.02 -2.76
N ASN A 44 -22.06 16.06 -3.76
CA ASN A 44 -21.14 14.97 -4.05
C ASN A 44 -19.70 15.26 -3.59
N LEU A 45 -19.48 16.38 -2.89
CA LEU A 45 -18.18 16.69 -2.30
C LEU A 45 -17.82 15.66 -1.20
N PRO A 46 -16.55 15.24 -1.11
CA PRO A 46 -16.08 14.34 -0.06
C PRO A 46 -16.40 14.83 1.36
N GLY A 47 -16.75 13.90 2.25
CA GLY A 47 -17.09 14.19 3.64
C GLY A 47 -15.90 14.14 4.60
N ASP A 48 -16.17 14.34 5.89
CA ASP A 48 -15.25 14.09 7.01
C ASP A 48 -15.10 12.57 7.25
N LEU A 49 -13.88 12.05 7.27
CA LEU A 49 -13.63 10.61 7.54
C LEU A 49 -13.93 10.22 8.97
N ARG A 50 -13.85 11.14 9.94
CA ARG A 50 -14.13 10.85 11.35
C ARG A 50 -15.56 10.31 11.57
N GLY A 51 -16.48 10.67 10.68
CA GLY A 51 -17.86 10.15 10.70
C GLY A 51 -18.04 8.76 10.10
N VAL A 52 -17.00 8.15 9.52
CA VAL A 52 -17.06 6.83 8.89
C VAL A 52 -16.59 5.76 9.89
N PRO A 53 -17.44 4.76 10.21
CA PRO A 53 -17.01 3.64 11.05
C PRO A 53 -15.84 2.88 10.42
N VAL A 54 -14.81 2.59 11.23
CA VAL A 54 -13.67 1.76 10.81
C VAL A 54 -14.17 0.31 10.60
N PRO A 55 -14.02 -0.27 9.39
CA PRO A 55 -14.44 -1.64 9.15
C PRO A 55 -13.62 -2.67 9.94
N GLY A 56 -14.25 -3.79 10.27
CA GLY A 56 -13.61 -4.93 10.91
C GLY A 56 -14.56 -6.10 11.09
N PRO A 57 -14.05 -7.27 11.53
CA PRO A 57 -14.91 -8.37 11.97
C PRO A 57 -15.78 -7.92 13.14
N SER A 58 -16.93 -8.58 13.32
CA SER A 58 -17.79 -8.29 14.47
C SER A 58 -17.04 -8.59 15.77
N ASP A 59 -17.37 -7.89 16.87
CA ASP A 59 -16.74 -8.16 18.16
C ASP A 59 -17.00 -9.62 18.62
N GLN A 60 -18.14 -10.20 18.24
CA GLN A 60 -18.45 -11.61 18.51
C GLN A 60 -17.52 -12.56 17.74
N ASP A 61 -17.33 -12.35 16.44
CA ASP A 61 -16.46 -13.20 15.62
C ASP A 61 -14.99 -13.02 16.01
N LEU A 62 -14.59 -11.81 16.40
CA LEU A 62 -13.24 -11.52 16.84
C LEU A 62 -12.93 -12.18 18.20
N ALA A 63 -13.89 -12.18 19.13
CA ALA A 63 -13.73 -12.76 20.48
C ALA A 63 -13.45 -14.27 20.48
N GLU A 64 -13.85 -14.97 19.40
CA GLU A 64 -13.53 -16.39 19.20
C GLU A 64 -12.02 -16.64 19.14
N TYR A 65 -11.24 -15.69 18.63
CA TYR A 65 -9.79 -15.84 18.44
C TYR A 65 -8.99 -14.93 19.36
N VAL A 66 -9.42 -13.68 19.54
CA VAL A 66 -8.72 -12.64 20.29
C VAL A 66 -9.32 -12.52 21.69
N LYS A 67 -8.49 -12.79 22.69
CA LYS A 67 -8.83 -12.65 24.11
C LYS A 67 -8.64 -11.21 24.61
N ASP A 68 -7.58 -10.55 24.15
CA ASP A 68 -7.24 -9.17 24.53
C ASP A 68 -6.86 -8.37 23.27
N LYS A 69 -7.77 -7.48 22.86
CA LYS A 69 -7.62 -6.65 21.66
C LYS A 69 -6.44 -5.67 21.77
N GLN A 70 -6.16 -5.11 22.95
CA GLN A 70 -5.04 -4.18 23.13
C GLN A 70 -3.70 -4.90 23.08
N ALA A 71 -3.62 -6.08 23.70
CA ALA A 71 -2.45 -6.94 23.57
C ALA A 71 -2.22 -7.39 22.11
N ALA A 72 -3.29 -7.66 21.36
CA ALA A 72 -3.20 -7.99 19.94
C ALA A 72 -2.73 -6.80 19.09
N ILE A 73 -3.20 -5.58 19.37
CA ILE A 73 -2.70 -4.34 18.70
C ILE A 73 -1.21 -4.14 18.99
N ALA A 74 -0.77 -4.29 20.25
CA ALA A 74 0.65 -4.19 20.61
C ALA A 74 1.50 -5.28 19.92
N LEU A 75 0.98 -6.50 19.83
CA LEU A 75 1.62 -7.58 19.07
C LEU A 75 1.71 -7.25 17.57
N GLY A 76 0.64 -6.71 16.99
CA GLY A 76 0.59 -6.28 15.59
C GLY A 76 1.63 -5.20 15.27
N LYS A 77 1.69 -4.15 16.10
CA LYS A 77 2.71 -3.10 15.95
C LYS A 77 4.12 -3.67 16.10
N ALA A 78 4.34 -4.55 17.07
CA ALA A 78 5.64 -5.21 17.21
C ALA A 78 5.99 -6.06 15.98
N PHE A 79 5.07 -6.84 15.41
CA PHE A 79 5.33 -7.63 14.21
C PHE A 79 5.58 -6.75 12.97
N PHE A 80 4.77 -5.71 12.78
CA PHE A 80 4.87 -4.84 11.61
C PHE A 80 6.24 -4.17 11.52
N TRP A 81 6.80 -3.76 12.66
CA TRP A 81 8.06 -3.03 12.73
C TRP A 81 9.29 -3.91 12.92
N ASP A 82 9.18 -5.16 13.37
CA ASP A 82 10.36 -5.97 13.74
C ASP A 82 11.13 -6.51 12.53
N MET A 83 12.38 -6.06 12.37
CA MET A 83 13.34 -6.52 11.36
C MET A 83 13.68 -8.02 11.50
N GLN A 84 13.36 -8.61 12.64
CA GLN A 84 13.48 -10.04 12.89
C GLN A 84 12.40 -10.87 12.17
N ILE A 85 11.43 -10.28 11.48
CA ILE A 85 10.47 -11.04 10.67
C ILE A 85 11.07 -11.50 9.34
N GLY A 86 11.71 -10.61 8.57
CA GLY A 86 12.26 -10.96 7.25
C GLY A 86 13.46 -11.91 7.30
N SER A 87 13.61 -12.81 6.33
CA SER A 87 14.64 -13.86 6.32
C SER A 87 16.08 -13.35 6.44
N ASP A 88 16.35 -12.14 5.96
CA ASP A 88 17.67 -11.51 6.03
C ASP A 88 18.01 -10.90 7.40
N GLY A 89 17.01 -10.77 8.29
CA GLY A 89 17.15 -10.13 9.60
C GLY A 89 17.21 -8.61 9.57
N VAL A 90 16.84 -8.01 8.44
CA VAL A 90 16.81 -6.56 8.22
C VAL A 90 15.42 -6.11 7.73
N GLN A 91 14.77 -6.89 6.87
CA GLN A 91 13.47 -6.53 6.31
C GLN A 91 12.32 -6.69 7.32
N ALA A 92 11.50 -5.66 7.46
CA ALA A 92 10.21 -5.63 8.16
C ALA A 92 9.11 -5.14 7.20
N CYS A 93 7.83 -5.24 7.59
CA CYS A 93 6.74 -4.59 6.84
C CYS A 93 7.02 -3.07 6.76
N ALA A 94 7.42 -2.48 7.88
CA ALA A 94 7.78 -1.08 7.96
C ALA A 94 8.95 -0.67 7.03
N SER A 95 9.83 -1.58 6.60
CA SER A 95 10.95 -1.25 5.70
C SER A 95 10.50 -0.68 4.35
N CYS A 96 9.29 -1.01 3.91
CA CYS A 96 8.65 -0.50 2.70
C CYS A 96 7.55 0.54 3.00
N HIS A 97 7.15 0.70 4.27
CA HIS A 97 5.95 1.44 4.67
C HIS A 97 6.24 2.47 5.79
N PHE A 98 7.47 2.98 5.89
CA PHE A 98 7.89 3.80 7.04
C PHE A 98 7.52 5.29 6.92
N ARG A 99 7.30 5.84 5.72
CA ARG A 99 6.91 7.25 5.54
C ARG A 99 5.49 7.36 5.06
N ALA A 100 4.59 7.86 5.91
CA ALA A 100 3.16 7.93 5.60
C ALA A 100 2.59 6.60 5.08
N GLY A 101 3.15 5.47 5.53
CA GLY A 101 2.79 4.14 5.07
C GLY A 101 3.32 3.73 3.69
N ALA A 102 4.20 4.51 3.04
CA ALA A 102 4.75 4.27 1.71
C ALA A 102 6.30 4.32 1.71
N ASP A 103 6.90 4.11 0.54
CA ASP A 103 8.35 4.14 0.33
C ASP A 103 8.79 5.34 -0.51
N PRO A 104 9.50 6.33 0.09
CA PRO A 104 10.01 7.49 -0.60
C PRO A 104 11.41 7.29 -1.18
N ARG A 105 12.04 6.12 -1.03
CA ARG A 105 13.40 5.89 -1.51
C ARG A 105 13.46 6.05 -3.03
N SER A 106 14.63 6.39 -3.56
CA SER A 106 14.90 6.51 -5.01
C SER A 106 16.12 5.69 -5.47
N LYS A 107 16.86 5.12 -4.51
CA LYS A 107 18.01 4.25 -4.74
C LYS A 107 17.59 2.77 -4.72
N ASN A 108 18.00 2.02 -5.76
CA ASN A 108 17.65 0.61 -5.94
C ASN A 108 16.13 0.36 -5.90
N GLN A 109 15.37 1.17 -6.63
CA GLN A 109 13.89 1.10 -6.66
C GLN A 109 13.34 0.68 -8.01
N LEU A 110 14.19 0.27 -8.96
CA LEU A 110 13.73 -0.19 -10.27
C LEU A 110 13.45 -1.70 -10.25
N SER A 111 12.28 -2.09 -10.74
CA SER A 111 11.90 -3.45 -11.12
C SER A 111 11.64 -3.47 -12.62
N PRO A 112 12.13 -4.47 -13.38
CA PRO A 112 11.80 -4.56 -14.81
C PRO A 112 10.33 -5.01 -14.95
N GLY A 113 9.84 -5.19 -16.18
CA GLY A 113 8.46 -5.61 -16.48
C GLY A 113 8.10 -7.05 -16.07
N LEU A 114 8.26 -7.42 -14.79
CA LEU A 114 8.04 -8.76 -14.24
C LEU A 114 6.58 -9.23 -14.29
N LYS A 115 5.64 -8.31 -14.53
CA LYS A 115 4.21 -8.59 -14.71
C LYS A 115 3.79 -8.64 -16.18
N HIS A 116 4.72 -8.39 -17.11
CA HIS A 116 4.45 -8.44 -18.53
C HIS A 116 4.00 -9.85 -18.94
N VAL A 117 3.05 -9.90 -19.88
CA VAL A 117 2.51 -11.14 -20.45
C VAL A 117 2.65 -11.11 -21.98
N PRO A 118 2.83 -12.28 -22.64
CA PRO A 118 2.77 -13.64 -22.08
C PRO A 118 4.05 -14.09 -21.37
N GLN A 119 5.15 -13.36 -21.49
CA GLN A 119 6.40 -13.62 -20.77
C GLN A 119 6.84 -12.39 -19.98
N GLN A 120 7.49 -12.62 -18.84
CA GLN A 120 8.08 -11.55 -18.06
C GLN A 120 9.16 -10.82 -18.86
N ASP A 121 9.19 -9.49 -18.78
CA ASP A 121 10.30 -8.68 -19.26
C ASP A 121 11.34 -8.55 -18.12
N LEU A 122 12.53 -9.10 -18.34
CA LEU A 122 13.65 -9.03 -17.38
C LEU A 122 14.63 -7.91 -17.72
N THR A 123 14.34 -7.09 -18.73
CA THR A 123 15.22 -6.03 -19.20
C THR A 123 14.92 -4.75 -18.44
N PHE A 124 15.91 -4.21 -17.74
CA PHE A 124 15.82 -2.87 -17.17
C PHE A 124 16.05 -1.84 -18.28
N LYS A 125 15.10 -0.93 -18.50
CA LYS A 125 15.17 0.08 -19.58
C LYS A 125 15.61 1.46 -19.08
N THR A 126 15.20 1.84 -17.88
CA THR A 126 15.53 3.13 -17.26
C THR A 126 16.95 3.13 -16.68
N GLY A 127 17.39 1.99 -16.14
CA GLY A 127 18.67 1.87 -15.46
C GLY A 127 19.00 0.40 -15.20
N GLY A 128 19.29 0.06 -13.94
CA GLY A 128 19.54 -1.32 -13.53
C GLY A 128 19.46 -1.48 -12.02
N PRO A 129 19.78 -2.69 -11.50
CA PRO A 129 19.86 -2.91 -10.07
C PRO A 129 20.82 -1.90 -9.43
N ASN A 130 20.44 -1.30 -8.31
CA ASN A 130 21.16 -0.24 -7.61
C ASN A 130 21.27 1.13 -8.31
N TYR A 131 20.44 1.39 -9.33
CA TYR A 131 20.33 2.72 -9.95
C TYR A 131 19.83 3.77 -8.94
N GLN A 132 20.28 5.02 -9.14
CA GLN A 132 19.82 6.20 -8.39
C GLN A 132 18.88 7.00 -9.30
N LEU A 133 17.58 6.96 -9.01
CA LEU A 133 16.60 7.73 -9.78
C LEU A 133 16.76 9.23 -9.53
N THR A 134 16.48 10.03 -10.56
CA THR A 134 16.40 11.48 -10.50
C THR A 134 15.08 11.95 -11.11
N GLY A 135 14.81 13.26 -11.09
CA GLY A 135 13.61 13.80 -11.74
C GLY A 135 13.60 13.63 -13.27
N SER A 136 14.75 13.47 -13.92
CA SER A 136 14.81 13.40 -15.38
C SER A 136 14.28 12.09 -15.97
N GLU A 137 14.26 11.01 -15.18
CA GLU A 137 13.70 9.73 -15.60
C GLU A 137 12.18 9.77 -15.74
N PHE A 138 11.52 10.73 -15.10
CA PHE A 138 10.06 10.77 -15.01
C PHE A 138 9.38 11.66 -16.07
N PRO A 139 8.11 11.38 -16.42
CA PRO A 139 7.43 10.09 -16.21
C PRO A 139 8.13 8.94 -16.94
N LEU A 140 8.07 7.72 -16.39
CA LEU A 140 8.69 6.55 -17.02
C LEU A 140 8.07 6.25 -18.39
N THR A 141 6.75 6.42 -18.49
CA THR A 141 6.03 6.31 -19.75
C THR A 141 6.33 7.50 -20.64
N ARG A 142 6.89 7.24 -21.83
CA ARG A 142 7.19 8.27 -22.83
C ARG A 142 6.23 8.13 -24.00
N LEU A 143 5.49 9.21 -24.27
CA LEU A 143 4.50 9.26 -25.35
C LEU A 143 5.21 9.63 -26.66
N ALA A 144 4.80 9.01 -27.77
CA ALA A 144 5.32 9.32 -29.11
C ALA A 144 5.10 10.80 -29.48
N ILE A 145 4.01 11.40 -28.99
CA ILE A 145 3.79 12.84 -29.01
C ILE A 145 3.56 13.30 -27.58
N ALA A 146 4.48 14.13 -27.07
CA ALA A 146 4.44 14.62 -25.70
C ALA A 146 3.09 15.27 -25.35
N GLY A 147 2.49 14.85 -24.22
CA GLY A 147 1.21 15.34 -23.73
C GLY A 147 -0.03 14.82 -24.48
N GLN A 148 0.13 14.10 -25.59
CA GLN A 148 -0.98 13.51 -26.34
C GLN A 148 -1.10 12.02 -26.06
N ARG A 149 -2.28 11.62 -25.58
CA ARG A 149 -2.62 10.21 -25.42
C ARG A 149 -2.52 9.47 -26.76
N GLY A 150 -1.93 8.28 -26.77
CA GLY A 150 -1.84 7.46 -27.98
C GLY A 150 -0.71 6.43 -27.90
N ALA A 151 0.13 6.43 -28.93
CA ALA A 151 1.29 5.55 -29.01
C ALA A 151 2.41 5.97 -28.04
N LEU A 152 3.19 4.98 -27.59
CA LEU A 152 4.39 5.18 -26.79
C LEU A 152 5.61 5.41 -27.70
N ASP A 153 6.59 6.16 -27.20
CA ASP A 153 7.86 6.39 -27.89
C ASP A 153 8.74 5.13 -27.81
N GLN A 154 9.02 4.53 -28.96
CA GLN A 154 9.72 3.23 -29.01
C GLN A 154 11.19 3.29 -28.53
N GLY A 155 11.80 4.48 -28.49
CA GLY A 155 13.21 4.64 -28.15
C GLY A 155 13.46 4.99 -26.68
N SER A 156 12.47 5.57 -26.00
CA SER A 156 12.62 6.13 -24.66
C SER A 156 11.57 5.66 -23.65
N ASP A 157 10.51 4.97 -24.09
CA ASP A 157 9.51 4.40 -23.18
C ASP A 157 10.09 3.27 -22.32
N SER A 158 9.68 3.24 -21.06
CA SER A 158 10.04 2.20 -20.10
C SER A 158 8.79 1.59 -19.47
N ASN A 159 8.74 0.25 -19.44
CA ASN A 159 7.81 -0.54 -18.64
C ASN A 159 8.40 -0.93 -17.28
N ASP A 160 9.56 -0.36 -16.90
CA ASP A 160 10.08 -0.51 -15.56
C ASP A 160 9.08 0.05 -14.52
N VAL A 161 9.19 -0.44 -13.31
CA VAL A 161 8.35 -0.08 -12.16
C VAL A 161 9.24 0.51 -11.08
N VAL A 162 8.80 1.62 -10.47
CA VAL A 162 9.42 2.19 -9.28
C VAL A 162 8.72 1.69 -8.03
N SER A 163 9.42 0.89 -7.23
CA SER A 163 8.87 0.30 -6.00
C SER A 163 9.94 -0.01 -4.95
N SER A 164 9.49 -0.50 -3.80
CA SER A 164 10.33 -0.88 -2.67
C SER A 164 11.23 -2.07 -2.99
N GLN A 165 12.45 -1.96 -2.48
CA GLN A 165 13.36 -3.09 -2.36
C GLN A 165 13.01 -3.97 -1.16
N GLY A 166 12.92 -5.28 -1.42
CA GLY A 166 12.78 -6.33 -0.41
C GLY A 166 14.12 -6.98 -0.13
N ILE A 167 14.14 -8.32 -0.10
CA ILE A 167 15.37 -9.08 0.18
C ILE A 167 16.14 -9.45 -1.11
N PRO A 168 17.46 -9.74 -1.04
CA PRO A 168 18.17 -10.32 -2.18
C PRO A 168 17.79 -11.79 -2.37
N PHE A 169 17.98 -12.35 -3.57
CA PHE A 169 17.82 -13.78 -3.81
C PHE A 169 18.81 -14.60 -2.97
N LEU A 170 18.32 -15.33 -1.95
CA LEU A 170 19.19 -15.98 -0.96
C LEU A 170 19.78 -17.33 -1.41
N ASN A 171 19.22 -17.97 -2.44
CA ASN A 171 19.71 -19.24 -2.96
C ASN A 171 21.07 -19.12 -3.69
N GLN A 172 21.71 -20.27 -3.92
CA GLN A 172 22.97 -20.32 -4.68
C GLN A 172 22.74 -19.94 -6.16
N GLY A 173 23.80 -19.45 -6.80
CA GLY A 173 23.77 -19.03 -8.20
C GLY A 173 23.41 -17.56 -8.39
N GLN A 174 23.13 -17.22 -9.66
CA GLN A 174 22.68 -15.89 -10.07
C GLN A 174 21.22 -15.68 -9.70
N ASP A 175 20.82 -14.41 -9.57
CA ASP A 175 19.41 -14.09 -9.39
C ASP A 175 18.66 -14.33 -10.73
N PRO A 176 17.66 -15.23 -10.78
CA PRO A 176 16.90 -15.48 -12.01
C PRO A 176 16.12 -14.26 -12.53
N LEU A 177 15.90 -13.26 -11.68
CA LEU A 177 15.22 -12.01 -12.04
C LEU A 177 16.19 -10.87 -12.40
N GLY A 178 17.50 -11.16 -12.47
CA GLY A 178 18.51 -10.20 -12.94
C GLY A 178 18.98 -9.16 -11.91
N TYR A 179 18.59 -9.25 -10.63
CA TYR A 179 19.03 -8.33 -9.57
C TYR A 179 20.47 -8.60 -9.12
N GLN A 180 21.43 -8.19 -9.95
CA GLN A 180 22.85 -8.30 -9.66
C GLN A 180 23.66 -7.22 -10.40
N VAL A 181 24.76 -6.79 -9.76
CA VAL A 181 25.78 -5.94 -10.37
C VAL A 181 27.08 -6.73 -10.44
N GLY A 182 27.50 -7.07 -11.65
CA GLY A 182 28.60 -8.01 -11.89
C GLY A 182 28.29 -9.41 -11.32
N ARG A 183 29.01 -9.81 -10.26
CA ARG A 183 28.81 -11.12 -9.59
C ARG A 183 28.13 -11.01 -8.22
N LEU A 184 27.66 -9.82 -7.86
CA LEU A 184 27.10 -9.53 -6.55
C LEU A 184 25.59 -9.34 -6.69
N LYS A 185 24.81 -10.17 -5.99
CA LYS A 185 23.36 -10.04 -5.92
C LYS A 185 22.99 -8.79 -5.12
N THR A 186 22.09 -7.98 -5.66
CA THR A 186 21.50 -6.82 -4.99
C THR A 186 20.14 -7.21 -4.40
N ARG A 187 19.50 -6.29 -3.67
CA ARG A 187 18.10 -6.49 -3.24
C ARG A 187 17.17 -6.49 -4.45
N ARG A 188 16.17 -7.38 -4.42
CA ARG A 188 15.08 -7.41 -5.41
C ARG A 188 14.10 -6.28 -5.15
N VAL A 189 13.43 -5.84 -6.20
CA VAL A 189 12.44 -4.76 -6.15
C VAL A 189 11.07 -5.28 -6.55
N GLU A 190 10.05 -4.88 -5.81
CA GLU A 190 8.68 -5.30 -6.09
C GLU A 190 8.18 -4.83 -7.47
N PRO A 191 7.36 -5.65 -8.16
CA PRO A 191 6.91 -5.35 -9.51
C PRO A 191 5.69 -4.41 -9.56
N ARG A 192 5.32 -3.79 -8.44
CA ARG A 192 4.32 -2.73 -8.33
C ARG A 192 4.72 -1.77 -7.24
N ASN A 193 4.50 -0.48 -7.44
CA ASN A 193 4.74 0.56 -6.46
C ASN A 193 4.04 0.27 -5.12
N THR A 194 4.73 0.54 -4.02
CA THR A 194 4.24 0.26 -2.67
C THR A 194 3.21 1.31 -2.22
N PRO A 195 1.93 0.94 -2.04
CA PRO A 195 0.90 1.89 -1.63
C PRO A 195 1.00 2.24 -0.15
N SER A 196 0.35 3.34 0.26
CA SER A 196 0.19 3.67 1.67
C SER A 196 -0.68 2.65 2.42
N ILE A 197 -0.24 2.27 3.63
CA ILE A 197 -1.05 1.51 4.59
C ILE A 197 -2.01 2.37 5.43
N ILE A 198 -1.87 3.70 5.40
CA ILE A 198 -2.73 4.60 6.16
C ILE A 198 -4.12 4.61 5.52
N ASN A 199 -5.16 4.46 6.35
CA ASN A 199 -6.55 4.26 5.92
C ASN A 199 -6.78 2.96 5.10
N ALA A 200 -5.82 2.04 4.99
CA ALA A 200 -5.99 0.82 4.21
C ALA A 200 -7.11 -0.08 4.74
N VAL A 201 -7.45 0.02 6.02
CA VAL A 201 -8.58 -0.67 6.67
C VAL A 201 -9.92 -0.45 5.98
N PHE A 202 -10.08 0.66 5.26
CA PHE A 202 -11.33 0.95 4.55
C PHE A 202 -11.49 0.13 3.26
N TYR A 203 -10.44 -0.47 2.69
CA TYR A 203 -10.56 -1.26 1.46
C TYR A 203 -11.20 -2.63 1.68
N HIS A 204 -12.12 -2.99 0.79
CA HIS A 204 -12.73 -4.32 0.79
C HIS A 204 -11.74 -5.43 0.38
N ARG A 205 -10.80 -5.14 -0.52
CA ARG A 205 -9.71 -6.04 -0.92
C ARG A 205 -8.39 -5.28 -0.93
N GLN A 206 -7.30 -5.95 -0.56
CA GLN A 206 -5.97 -5.32 -0.52
C GLN A 206 -5.12 -5.68 -1.74
N PHE A 207 -3.99 -4.97 -1.87
CA PHE A 207 -3.14 -4.89 -3.06
C PHE A 207 -3.79 -4.17 -4.25
N TRP A 208 -2.96 -3.73 -5.20
CA TRP A 208 -3.39 -3.08 -6.44
C TRP A 208 -4.32 -3.95 -7.29
N ASP A 209 -4.16 -5.28 -7.27
CA ASP A 209 -4.98 -6.26 -8.01
C ASP A 209 -6.05 -6.94 -7.16
N GLY A 210 -6.20 -6.54 -5.89
CA GLY A 210 -7.21 -7.12 -5.00
C GLY A 210 -6.92 -8.55 -4.53
N ARG A 211 -5.75 -9.13 -4.80
CA ARG A 211 -5.49 -10.57 -4.56
C ARG A 211 -5.66 -11.03 -3.10
N ALA A 212 -5.65 -10.11 -2.15
CA ALA A 212 -6.01 -10.38 -0.75
C ALA A 212 -7.51 -10.12 -0.52
N GLU A 213 -8.25 -11.19 -0.23
CA GLU A 213 -9.70 -11.19 -0.12
C GLU A 213 -10.22 -10.56 1.18
N ASN A 214 -11.46 -10.05 1.14
CA ASN A 214 -12.16 -9.48 2.31
C ASN A 214 -12.36 -10.46 3.46
N LEU A 215 -12.47 -11.75 3.14
CA LEU A 215 -12.62 -12.82 4.10
C LEU A 215 -11.25 -13.39 4.42
N PHE A 216 -10.82 -13.33 5.68
CA PHE A 216 -9.60 -13.97 6.13
C PHE A 216 -9.86 -15.42 6.54
N ASN A 217 -9.05 -16.34 6.02
CA ASN A 217 -9.17 -17.78 6.24
C ASN A 217 -8.19 -18.34 7.29
N GLY A 218 -7.44 -17.47 7.99
CA GLY A 218 -6.51 -17.87 9.04
C GLY A 218 -5.12 -18.33 8.54
N VAL A 219 -4.95 -18.54 7.24
CA VAL A 219 -3.75 -19.20 6.68
C VAL A 219 -3.06 -18.37 5.60
N ASN A 220 -3.81 -17.84 4.63
CA ASN A 220 -3.26 -17.20 3.44
C ASN A 220 -4.18 -16.08 2.89
N PRO A 221 -3.75 -15.34 1.85
CA PRO A 221 -4.52 -14.21 1.33
C PRO A 221 -5.80 -14.56 0.56
N LEU A 222 -6.04 -15.84 0.29
CA LEU A 222 -7.01 -16.31 -0.72
C LEU A 222 -8.46 -16.29 -0.24
N GLY A 223 -8.70 -16.13 1.05
CA GLY A 223 -10.02 -16.21 1.65
C GLY A 223 -10.75 -17.49 1.25
N ALA A 224 -11.98 -17.37 0.76
CA ALA A 224 -12.81 -18.51 0.34
C ALA A 224 -12.35 -19.19 -0.97
N ARG A 225 -11.34 -18.65 -1.67
CA ARG A 225 -10.77 -19.29 -2.87
C ARG A 225 -9.89 -20.48 -2.53
N ASP A 226 -9.45 -20.58 -1.27
CA ASP A 226 -8.82 -21.77 -0.72
C ASP A 226 -9.79 -22.47 0.24
N PRO A 227 -10.53 -23.49 -0.25
CA PRO A 227 -11.47 -24.23 0.58
C PRO A 227 -10.78 -25.17 1.58
N GLU A 228 -9.48 -25.41 1.46
CA GLU A 228 -8.70 -26.33 2.30
C GLU A 228 -7.97 -25.61 3.44
N ALA A 229 -8.00 -24.27 3.47
CA ALA A 229 -7.41 -23.49 4.55
C ALA A 229 -8.03 -23.83 5.91
N ARG A 230 -7.23 -24.42 6.82
CA ARG A 230 -7.64 -24.78 8.18
C ARG A 230 -6.59 -24.36 9.19
N VAL A 231 -7.05 -23.88 10.35
CA VAL A 231 -6.24 -23.77 11.57
C VAL A 231 -6.55 -24.95 12.48
N MET A 232 -5.75 -25.17 13.52
CA MET A 232 -5.99 -26.21 14.52
C MET A 232 -6.52 -25.60 15.82
N ALA A 233 -7.46 -26.26 16.48
CA ALA A 233 -7.92 -25.89 17.83
C ALA A 233 -7.82 -27.08 18.78
N SER A 234 -7.49 -26.81 20.04
CA SER A 234 -7.51 -27.77 21.13
C SER A 234 -8.89 -27.80 21.78
N VAL A 235 -9.61 -28.91 21.62
CA VAL A 235 -10.95 -29.14 22.18
C VAL A 235 -10.90 -30.43 23.01
N GLY A 236 -11.09 -30.30 24.32
CA GLY A 236 -11.02 -31.45 25.24
C GLY A 236 -9.68 -32.18 25.22
N GLY A 237 -8.57 -31.47 24.93
CA GLY A 237 -7.22 -32.05 24.81
C GLY A 237 -6.91 -32.72 23.47
N THR A 238 -7.86 -32.72 22.52
CA THR A 238 -7.66 -33.22 21.15
C THR A 238 -7.52 -32.05 20.19
N LEU A 239 -6.63 -32.17 19.21
CA LEU A 239 -6.53 -31.19 18.12
C LEU A 239 -7.54 -31.51 17.03
N VAL A 240 -8.30 -30.50 16.63
CA VAL A 240 -9.28 -30.58 15.54
C VAL A 240 -9.06 -29.44 14.55
N GLU A 241 -9.29 -29.71 13.28
CA GLU A 241 -9.25 -28.69 12.24
C GLU A 241 -10.46 -27.77 12.35
N VAL A 242 -10.22 -26.46 12.21
CA VAL A 242 -11.25 -25.42 12.29
C VAL A 242 -11.11 -24.52 11.06
N PRO A 243 -12.17 -24.33 10.27
CA PRO A 243 -12.19 -23.30 9.24
C PRO A 243 -12.32 -21.92 9.89
N VAL A 244 -11.55 -20.96 9.42
CA VAL A 244 -11.67 -19.54 9.82
C VAL A 244 -12.34 -18.78 8.68
N ALA A 245 -13.27 -17.89 9.02
CA ALA A 245 -13.96 -17.05 8.05
C ALA A 245 -14.30 -15.70 8.68
N LEU A 246 -13.33 -14.80 8.72
CA LEU A 246 -13.51 -13.45 9.27
C LEU A 246 -13.74 -12.45 8.14
N VAL A 247 -14.95 -11.92 8.04
CA VAL A 247 -15.33 -10.88 7.06
C VAL A 247 -14.74 -9.53 7.49
N ASN A 248 -14.57 -8.60 6.53
CA ASN A 248 -13.95 -7.29 6.75
C ASN A 248 -12.54 -7.43 7.34
N SER A 249 -11.82 -8.45 6.89
CA SER A 249 -10.49 -8.79 7.34
C SER A 249 -9.48 -8.88 6.20
N SER A 250 -9.63 -8.01 5.21
CA SER A 250 -8.74 -7.93 4.04
C SER A 250 -7.30 -7.62 4.41
N LEU A 251 -7.06 -6.87 5.49
CA LEU A 251 -5.72 -6.59 6.02
C LEU A 251 -5.07 -7.85 6.61
N ALA A 252 -5.81 -8.72 7.31
CA ALA A 252 -5.27 -9.98 7.82
C ALA A 252 -4.91 -10.92 6.66
N SER A 253 -5.76 -10.99 5.63
CA SER A 253 -5.45 -11.69 4.37
C SER A 253 -4.20 -11.13 3.71
N GLN A 254 -4.02 -9.80 3.69
CA GLN A 254 -2.86 -9.15 3.11
C GLN A 254 -1.58 -9.44 3.89
N ALA A 255 -1.62 -9.31 5.21
CA ALA A 255 -0.44 -9.32 6.07
C ALA A 255 0.34 -10.65 6.00
N VAL A 256 -0.34 -11.76 5.74
CA VAL A 256 0.29 -13.08 5.63
C VAL A 256 0.98 -13.35 4.29
N GLY A 257 0.79 -12.49 3.28
CA GLY A 257 1.44 -12.61 1.96
C GLY A 257 2.92 -12.21 1.95
N PRO A 258 3.28 -10.97 2.33
CA PRO A 258 4.65 -10.45 2.26
C PRO A 258 5.68 -11.30 3.02
N ILE A 259 5.28 -11.84 4.18
CA ILE A 259 6.18 -12.59 5.07
C ILE A 259 6.67 -13.94 4.52
N VAL A 260 6.04 -14.43 3.44
CA VAL A 260 6.43 -15.64 2.70
C VAL A 260 6.81 -15.36 1.24
N SER A 261 6.89 -14.09 0.84
CA SER A 261 7.21 -13.68 -0.53
C SER A 261 8.72 -13.58 -0.76
N GLU A 262 9.20 -14.23 -1.83
CA GLU A 262 10.62 -14.32 -2.22
C GLU A 262 11.24 -13.04 -2.80
N ILE A 263 10.39 -12.04 -3.05
CA ILE A 263 10.81 -10.70 -3.47
C ILE A 263 10.78 -9.76 -2.27
N GLU A 264 9.84 -9.96 -1.34
CA GLU A 264 9.56 -9.03 -0.25
C GLU A 264 10.40 -9.36 0.99
N MET A 265 10.07 -10.44 1.71
CA MET A 265 10.61 -10.67 3.07
C MET A 265 11.17 -12.09 3.30
N ALA A 266 11.02 -13.03 2.38
CA ALA A 266 11.23 -14.45 2.68
C ALA A 266 12.25 -15.13 1.76
N GLU A 267 13.06 -16.04 2.31
CA GLU A 267 13.83 -16.96 1.47
C GLU A 267 12.90 -17.98 0.77
N PRO A 268 13.31 -18.55 -0.37
CA PRO A 268 12.48 -19.48 -1.12
C PRO A 268 11.95 -20.65 -0.29
N GLY A 269 10.63 -20.87 -0.38
CA GLY A 269 9.92 -21.93 0.33
C GLY A 269 9.67 -21.70 1.83
N ARG A 270 10.03 -20.53 2.39
CA ARG A 270 9.77 -20.24 3.81
C ARG A 270 8.28 -20.16 4.12
N THR A 271 7.86 -20.84 5.19
CA THR A 271 6.47 -20.85 5.66
C THR A 271 6.25 -19.92 6.85
N ALA A 272 5.00 -19.59 7.16
CA ALA A 272 4.65 -18.83 8.37
C ALA A 272 5.10 -19.56 9.65
N GLN A 273 5.04 -20.89 9.65
CA GLN A 273 5.47 -21.72 10.77
C GLN A 273 6.99 -21.68 10.96
N ASP A 274 7.78 -21.53 9.89
CA ASP A 274 9.22 -21.32 10.00
C ASP A 274 9.57 -19.98 10.64
N ILE A 275 8.77 -18.93 10.40
CA ILE A 275 8.90 -17.64 11.10
C ILE A 275 8.69 -17.84 12.61
N ALA A 276 7.67 -18.59 13.01
CA ALA A 276 7.42 -18.89 14.42
C ALA A 276 8.60 -19.63 15.07
N ARG A 277 9.15 -20.64 14.35
CA ARG A 277 10.35 -21.38 14.79
C ARG A 277 11.57 -20.46 14.91
N ASP A 278 11.78 -19.58 13.94
CA ASP A 278 12.87 -18.59 13.90
C ASP A 278 12.79 -17.63 15.09
N LEU A 279 11.62 -17.10 15.39
CA LEU A 279 11.42 -16.18 16.52
C LEU A 279 11.64 -16.88 17.87
N ARG A 280 11.29 -18.18 17.97
CA ARG A 280 11.46 -18.95 19.20
C ARG A 280 12.88 -19.43 19.44
N LYS A 281 13.48 -20.10 18.44
CA LYS A 281 14.82 -20.71 18.55
C LYS A 281 15.93 -19.71 18.23
N GLY A 282 15.55 -18.59 17.64
CA GLY A 282 16.45 -17.64 17.01
C GLY A 282 16.84 -18.11 15.60
N LYS A 283 17.05 -17.16 14.68
CA LYS A 283 17.29 -17.44 13.26
C LYS A 283 18.54 -18.28 13.05
N ARG A 284 18.42 -19.30 12.22
CA ARG A 284 19.55 -20.06 11.68
C ARG A 284 19.43 -20.10 10.17
N SER A 285 19.68 -18.97 9.50
CA SER A 285 19.78 -18.99 8.05
C SER A 285 20.96 -19.87 7.64
N ARG A 286 20.68 -20.90 6.85
CA ARG A 286 21.71 -21.79 6.27
C ARG A 286 22.69 -21.02 5.37
N HIS A 287 22.29 -19.82 4.91
CA HIS A 287 23.02 -19.02 3.91
C HIS A 287 23.66 -17.74 4.49
N LEU A 288 23.16 -17.17 5.60
CA LEU A 288 23.65 -15.89 6.14
C LEU A 288 24.66 -16.03 7.30
N GLY A 289 24.97 -17.25 7.74
CA GLY A 289 26.09 -17.56 8.64
C GLY A 289 25.99 -16.99 10.06
N ARG A 290 24.85 -16.43 10.48
CA ARG A 290 24.64 -15.91 11.84
C ARG A 290 23.49 -16.63 12.54
N ARG A 291 23.72 -16.99 13.80
CA ARG A 291 22.68 -17.42 14.72
C ARG A 291 22.16 -16.20 15.47
N ILE A 292 20.93 -15.79 15.20
CA ILE A 292 20.20 -14.93 16.15
C ILE A 292 19.68 -15.90 17.22
N HIS A 293 19.79 -15.60 18.50
CA HIS A 293 19.24 -16.43 19.58
C HIS A 293 17.83 -15.94 19.92
N GLY A 294 16.97 -16.83 20.42
CA GLY A 294 15.54 -16.60 20.74
C GLY A 294 15.17 -15.13 20.96
N SER A 295 14.34 -14.63 20.05
CA SER A 295 14.22 -13.21 19.72
C SER A 295 13.29 -12.51 20.69
N ARG A 296 13.83 -11.61 21.51
CA ARG A 296 12.99 -10.63 22.21
C ARG A 296 12.26 -9.78 21.14
N PRO A 297 10.97 -9.46 21.30
CA PRO A 297 10.29 -8.57 20.36
C PRO A 297 11.03 -7.22 20.24
N LEU A 298 11.26 -6.78 19.01
CA LEU A 298 12.00 -5.57 18.65
C LEU A 298 13.44 -5.52 19.20
N GLN A 299 14.10 -6.67 19.40
CA GLN A 299 15.43 -6.74 20.04
C GLN A 299 16.50 -5.89 19.36
N GLN A 300 16.32 -5.58 18.08
CA GLN A 300 17.26 -4.78 17.30
C GLN A 300 16.99 -3.27 17.36
N GLN A 301 15.85 -2.86 17.93
CA GLN A 301 15.28 -1.52 17.76
C GLN A 301 14.98 -0.86 19.10
N LEU A 302 15.11 0.45 19.14
CA LEU A 302 14.61 1.27 20.25
C LEU A 302 13.11 1.54 20.08
N VAL A 303 12.42 1.70 21.20
CA VAL A 303 10.99 2.08 21.26
C VAL A 303 10.88 3.26 22.21
N ASP A 304 10.27 4.35 21.75
CA ASP A 304 10.11 5.54 22.59
C ASP A 304 9.21 5.23 23.81
N PRO A 305 9.56 5.66 25.04
CA PRO A 305 8.70 5.47 26.21
C PRO A 305 7.30 6.06 26.06
N SER A 306 7.13 7.06 25.20
CA SER A 306 5.87 7.74 24.88
C SER A 306 5.19 7.21 23.61
N ASP A 307 5.69 6.13 22.99
CA ASP A 307 4.98 5.43 21.91
C ASP A 307 3.55 5.08 22.37
N SER A 308 2.55 5.37 21.54
CA SER A 308 1.14 5.33 21.90
C SER A 308 0.61 3.91 22.18
N VAL A 309 1.31 2.88 21.71
CA VAL A 309 0.92 1.47 21.84
C VAL A 309 1.95 0.68 22.62
N LEU A 310 3.24 0.82 22.26
CA LEU A 310 4.35 0.05 22.81
C LEU A 310 5.07 0.75 23.96
N GLY A 311 4.78 2.02 24.26
CA GLY A 311 5.40 2.78 25.35
C GLY A 311 5.40 2.04 26.69
N PRO A 312 4.27 1.48 27.15
CA PRO A 312 4.21 0.69 28.40
C PRO A 312 5.11 -0.56 28.41
N LEU A 313 5.42 -1.11 27.23
CA LEU A 313 6.27 -2.27 27.03
C LEU A 313 7.72 -1.89 26.72
N SER A 314 8.05 -0.60 26.54
CA SER A 314 9.39 -0.17 26.15
C SER A 314 10.45 -0.51 27.21
N ARG A 315 11.65 -0.88 26.74
CA ARG A 315 12.85 -1.04 27.58
C ARG A 315 13.82 0.14 27.47
N TYR A 316 13.43 1.24 26.85
CA TYR A 316 14.31 2.39 26.66
C TYR A 316 14.99 2.78 27.99
N PRO A 317 16.33 3.03 27.99
CA PRO A 317 17.21 3.19 26.83
C PRO A 317 17.73 1.87 26.21
N GLN A 318 17.31 0.69 26.68
CA GLN A 318 17.65 -0.57 26.03
C GLN A 318 16.69 -0.92 24.89
N ARG A 319 17.20 -1.68 23.90
CA ARG A 319 16.42 -2.17 22.76
C ARG A 319 15.39 -3.24 23.14
N GLY A 320 14.32 -3.32 22.36
CA GLY A 320 13.24 -4.30 22.46
C GLY A 320 12.23 -4.02 23.57
N LEU A 321 11.26 -4.93 23.67
CA LEU A 321 10.15 -4.84 24.63
C LEU A 321 10.44 -5.59 25.93
N ARG A 322 9.78 -5.22 27.03
CA ARG A 322 9.86 -5.87 28.35
C ARG A 322 9.41 -7.33 28.29
N MET A 323 8.51 -7.66 27.36
CA MET A 323 8.12 -9.03 27.03
C MET A 323 9.33 -9.84 26.56
N ASN A 324 9.47 -11.08 27.03
CA ASN A 324 10.66 -11.89 26.78
C ASN A 324 10.60 -12.65 25.46
N SER A 325 9.43 -12.81 24.85
CA SER A 325 9.24 -13.52 23.57
C SER A 325 7.92 -13.16 22.91
N TYR A 326 7.82 -13.39 21.60
CA TYR A 326 6.55 -13.32 20.87
C TYR A 326 5.53 -14.36 21.35
N ASN A 327 5.97 -15.55 21.77
CA ASN A 327 5.07 -16.54 22.37
C ASN A 327 4.34 -15.99 23.60
N GLN A 328 5.02 -15.17 24.41
CA GLN A 328 4.40 -14.51 25.55
C GLN A 328 3.32 -13.52 25.09
N MET A 329 3.61 -12.69 24.08
CA MET A 329 2.63 -11.73 23.54
C MET A 329 1.42 -12.43 22.90
N ILE A 330 1.63 -13.52 22.15
CA ILE A 330 0.56 -14.34 21.55
C ILE A 330 -0.34 -14.92 22.64
N ARG A 331 0.24 -15.49 23.70
CA ARG A 331 -0.52 -16.04 24.85
C ARG A 331 -1.34 -14.97 25.58
N THR A 332 -0.83 -13.74 25.65
CA THR A 332 -1.57 -12.61 26.21
C THR A 332 -2.76 -12.24 25.31
N ALA A 333 -2.55 -12.17 23.99
CA ALA A 333 -3.53 -11.66 23.04
C ALA A 333 -4.63 -12.66 22.61
N PHE A 334 -4.31 -13.95 22.49
CA PHE A 334 -5.19 -14.93 21.81
C PHE A 334 -5.74 -16.01 22.75
N GLN A 335 -6.87 -16.59 22.33
CA GLN A 335 -7.55 -17.67 23.06
C GLN A 335 -6.67 -18.92 23.17
N GLU A 336 -6.66 -19.52 24.36
CA GLU A 336 -5.79 -20.65 24.74
C GLU A 336 -5.91 -21.84 23.79
N LYS A 337 -7.14 -22.13 23.35
CA LYS A 337 -7.44 -23.24 22.44
C LYS A 337 -6.69 -23.18 21.10
N TYR A 338 -6.15 -22.04 20.69
CA TYR A 338 -5.42 -21.90 19.43
C TYR A 338 -3.90 -21.97 19.57
N TRP A 339 -3.34 -21.98 20.78
CA TRP A 339 -1.88 -22.02 20.97
C TRP A 339 -1.40 -23.05 21.98
N GLN A 340 -2.27 -23.58 22.85
CA GLN A 340 -1.93 -24.56 23.86
C GLN A 340 -2.37 -25.98 23.48
N SER A 341 -1.41 -26.89 23.40
CA SER A 341 -1.67 -28.33 23.30
C SER A 341 -0.47 -29.12 23.81
N GLU A 342 -0.74 -30.30 24.35
CA GLU A 342 0.28 -31.31 24.66
C GLU A 342 0.69 -32.12 23.40
N LYS A 343 -0.14 -32.08 22.36
CA LYS A 343 0.11 -32.73 21.07
C LYS A 343 0.83 -31.80 20.11
N PHE A 344 1.46 -32.39 19.10
CA PHE A 344 2.14 -31.68 18.02
C PHE A 344 1.42 -31.93 16.69
N VAL A 345 1.47 -30.94 15.82
CA VAL A 345 1.01 -31.05 14.44
C VAL A 345 2.21 -31.45 13.59
N GLN A 346 2.12 -32.58 12.91
CA GLN A 346 3.13 -33.09 12.00
C GLN A 346 2.65 -32.84 10.56
N VAL A 347 3.53 -32.31 9.71
CA VAL A 347 3.27 -32.06 8.29
C VAL A 347 4.27 -32.87 7.48
N ALA A 348 3.77 -33.71 6.58
CA ALA A 348 4.59 -34.49 5.65
C ALA A 348 5.05 -33.63 4.46
N GLU A 349 6.01 -34.13 3.69
CA GLU A 349 6.55 -33.43 2.51
C GLU A 349 5.48 -33.12 1.44
N ASP A 350 4.44 -33.95 1.35
CA ASP A 350 3.29 -33.73 0.44
C ASP A 350 2.22 -32.77 1.00
N GLY A 351 2.45 -32.22 2.20
CA GLY A 351 1.53 -31.32 2.89
C GLY A 351 0.50 -32.02 3.78
N THR A 352 0.47 -33.36 3.83
CA THR A 352 -0.46 -34.11 4.67
C THR A 352 -0.25 -33.77 6.15
N VAL A 353 -1.33 -33.44 6.84
CA VAL A 353 -1.32 -33.07 8.26
C VAL A 353 -1.73 -34.25 9.13
N SER A 354 -0.95 -34.54 10.18
CA SER A 354 -1.24 -35.56 11.19
C SER A 354 -0.96 -35.04 12.60
N ILE A 355 -1.43 -35.76 13.62
CA ILE A 355 -1.27 -35.38 15.03
C ILE A 355 -0.43 -36.44 15.74
N VAL A 356 0.61 -35.99 16.45
CA VAL A 356 1.52 -36.87 17.20
C VAL A 356 1.62 -36.46 18.66
N ASP A 357 1.74 -37.44 19.57
CA ASP A 357 1.83 -37.19 21.01
C ASP A 357 3.25 -36.75 21.44
N GLN A 358 4.27 -37.14 20.69
CA GLN A 358 5.66 -36.76 20.94
C GLN A 358 6.37 -36.46 19.63
N ARG A 359 7.42 -35.64 19.73
CA ARG A 359 8.30 -35.32 18.60
C ARG A 359 9.15 -36.54 18.23
N ASP A 360 8.91 -37.14 17.07
CA ASP A 360 9.64 -38.29 16.55
C ASP A 360 11.01 -37.89 15.94
N ARG A 361 11.19 -36.59 15.64
CA ARG A 361 12.38 -36.01 14.98
C ARG A 361 12.73 -36.68 13.64
N ASN A 362 11.75 -37.24 12.95
CA ASN A 362 11.89 -37.73 11.60
C ASN A 362 12.36 -36.59 10.69
N ARG A 363 13.30 -36.88 9.77
CA ARG A 363 13.85 -35.88 8.86
C ARG A 363 12.92 -35.57 7.68
N ASN A 364 11.91 -36.41 7.46
CA ASN A 364 10.97 -36.31 6.34
C ASN A 364 9.64 -35.66 6.75
N THR A 365 9.49 -35.28 8.02
CA THR A 365 8.30 -34.61 8.53
C THR A 365 8.68 -33.39 9.35
N ASP A 366 7.81 -32.39 9.34
CA ASP A 366 7.96 -31.17 10.10
C ASP A 366 6.98 -31.16 11.27
N GLU A 367 7.49 -30.97 12.48
CA GLU A 367 6.69 -31.00 13.72
C GLU A 367 6.59 -29.64 14.38
N PHE A 368 5.36 -29.18 14.59
CA PHE A 368 5.03 -27.87 15.12
C PHE A 368 4.25 -27.98 16.44
N SER A 369 4.55 -27.11 17.40
CA SER A 369 3.57 -26.86 18.46
C SER A 369 2.33 -26.21 17.86
N LEU A 370 1.19 -26.27 18.58
CA LEU A 370 -0.05 -25.63 18.12
C LEU A 370 0.15 -24.12 17.82
N LEU A 371 0.90 -23.42 18.67
CA LEU A 371 1.28 -22.02 18.44
C LEU A 371 2.07 -21.83 17.13
N GLU A 372 3.08 -22.67 16.88
CA GLU A 372 3.90 -22.60 15.67
C GLU A 372 3.06 -22.85 14.42
N TYR A 373 2.15 -23.85 14.47
CA TYR A 373 1.29 -24.21 13.34
C TYR A 373 0.31 -23.10 12.95
N ASN A 374 -0.34 -22.48 13.94
CA ASN A 374 -1.32 -21.41 13.75
C ASN A 374 -0.71 -20.01 13.59
N PHE A 375 0.59 -19.88 13.32
CA PHE A 375 1.26 -18.59 13.36
C PHE A 375 0.66 -17.55 12.40
N ALA A 376 0.22 -17.97 11.21
CA ALA A 376 -0.43 -17.10 10.22
C ALA A 376 -1.70 -16.43 10.78
N LEU A 377 -2.50 -17.15 11.56
CA LEU A 377 -3.71 -16.62 12.22
C LEU A 377 -3.33 -15.47 13.18
N PHE A 378 -2.33 -15.69 14.03
CA PHE A 378 -1.90 -14.69 15.01
C PHE A 378 -1.27 -13.48 14.33
N PHE A 379 -0.42 -13.71 13.32
CA PHE A 379 0.23 -12.65 12.57
C PHE A 379 -0.80 -11.79 11.84
N GLY A 380 -1.67 -12.41 11.02
CA GLY A 380 -2.67 -11.70 10.22
C GLY A 380 -3.63 -10.86 11.08
N LEU A 381 -4.22 -11.46 12.13
CA LEU A 381 -5.17 -10.73 12.98
C LEU A 381 -4.53 -9.62 13.79
N SER A 382 -3.33 -9.84 14.35
CA SER A 382 -2.67 -8.80 15.15
C SER A 382 -2.24 -7.62 14.27
N VAL A 383 -1.67 -7.88 13.09
CA VAL A 383 -1.28 -6.82 12.13
C VAL A 383 -2.50 -6.06 11.63
N GLN A 384 -3.59 -6.73 11.27
CA GLN A 384 -4.84 -6.06 10.92
C GLN A 384 -5.35 -5.14 12.03
N LEU A 385 -5.34 -5.61 13.28
CA LEU A 385 -5.81 -4.81 14.41
C LEU A 385 -4.95 -3.57 14.63
N TYR A 386 -3.64 -3.66 14.39
CA TYR A 386 -2.75 -2.51 14.40
C TYR A 386 -3.01 -1.57 13.21
N GLU A 387 -3.06 -2.08 11.98
CA GLU A 387 -3.30 -1.25 10.80
C GLU A 387 -4.69 -0.57 10.84
N ALA A 388 -5.68 -1.19 11.48
CA ALA A 388 -6.99 -0.59 11.75
C ALA A 388 -6.93 0.63 12.67
N THR A 389 -5.84 0.86 13.42
CA THR A 389 -5.64 2.10 14.19
C THR A 389 -5.07 3.25 13.35
N LEU A 390 -4.54 2.96 12.15
CA LEU A 390 -3.83 3.94 11.31
C LEU A 390 -4.80 4.75 10.45
N VAL A 391 -5.70 5.47 11.11
CA VAL A 391 -6.75 6.27 10.48
C VAL A 391 -6.40 7.76 10.52
N SER A 392 -6.36 8.36 9.34
CA SER A 392 -6.03 9.76 9.10
C SER A 392 -7.32 10.55 8.82
N ASP A 393 -7.99 10.95 9.91
CA ASP A 393 -9.31 11.59 9.95
C ASP A 393 -9.29 13.07 10.39
N ASP A 394 -8.14 13.74 10.37
CA ASP A 394 -8.02 15.12 10.84
C ASP A 394 -7.22 16.03 9.89
N THR A 395 -7.38 15.81 8.59
CA THR A 395 -6.83 16.69 7.55
C THR A 395 -7.48 18.09 7.62
N PRO A 396 -6.85 19.14 7.04
CA PRO A 396 -7.52 20.42 6.84
C PRO A 396 -8.91 20.31 6.20
N TRP A 397 -9.08 19.42 5.23
CA TRP A 397 -10.39 19.13 4.62
C TRP A 397 -11.38 18.51 5.62
N ASP A 398 -10.97 17.53 6.43
CA ASP A 398 -11.84 16.93 7.44
C ASP A 398 -12.33 17.97 8.45
N ARG A 399 -11.44 18.83 8.95
CA ARG A 399 -11.80 19.90 9.89
C ARG A 399 -12.78 20.90 9.27
N PHE A 400 -12.57 21.28 8.01
CA PHE A 400 -13.50 22.13 7.27
C PHE A 400 -14.88 21.45 7.08
N ARG A 401 -14.91 20.18 6.68
CA ARG A 401 -16.16 19.42 6.50
C ARG A 401 -16.89 19.16 7.81
N ARG A 402 -16.17 19.06 8.93
CA ARG A 402 -16.73 18.90 10.28
C ARG A 402 -17.52 20.13 10.73
N GLU A 403 -17.04 21.33 10.40
CA GLU A 403 -17.76 22.58 10.67
C GLU A 403 -18.94 22.80 9.70
N HIS A 404 -18.86 22.22 8.50
CA HIS A 404 -19.85 22.38 7.44
C HIS A 404 -20.45 21.06 6.94
N PRO A 405 -21.02 20.19 7.80
CA PRO A 405 -21.35 18.82 7.44
C PRO A 405 -22.42 18.72 6.34
N SER A 406 -23.35 19.69 6.27
CA SER A 406 -24.40 19.70 5.26
C SER A 406 -23.84 19.98 3.87
N ALA A 407 -24.25 19.16 2.89
CA ALA A 407 -23.99 19.35 1.47
C ALA A 407 -24.54 20.68 0.91
N SER A 408 -25.51 21.28 1.59
CA SER A 408 -26.14 22.54 1.20
C SER A 408 -25.59 23.75 1.96
N ASP A 409 -24.52 23.58 2.74
CA ASP A 409 -23.91 24.68 3.49
C ASP A 409 -23.32 25.72 2.52
N ALA A 410 -23.68 26.99 2.70
CA ALA A 410 -23.20 28.09 1.87
C ALA A 410 -21.68 28.29 1.97
N ALA A 411 -21.05 27.85 3.06
CA ALA A 411 -19.59 27.87 3.22
C ALA A 411 -18.87 26.98 2.20
N LEU A 412 -19.56 25.99 1.62
CA LEU A 412 -18.98 25.15 0.57
C LEU A 412 -18.88 25.87 -0.77
N ASN A 413 -19.49 27.04 -0.96
CA ASN A 413 -19.48 27.74 -2.24
C ASN A 413 -18.23 28.64 -2.38
N PRO A 414 -17.24 28.32 -3.23
CA PRO A 414 -16.03 29.11 -3.37
C PRO A 414 -16.24 30.47 -4.07
N TRP A 415 -17.41 30.73 -4.67
CA TRP A 415 -17.73 32.06 -5.21
C TRP A 415 -18.16 33.04 -4.12
N THR A 416 -18.82 32.55 -3.07
CA THR A 416 -19.29 33.39 -1.95
C THR A 416 -18.41 33.30 -0.71
N ASN A 417 -17.79 32.15 -0.45
CA ASN A 417 -16.85 31.97 0.65
C ASN A 417 -15.44 32.39 0.23
N THR A 418 -15.08 33.63 0.53
CA THR A 418 -13.78 34.21 0.16
C THR A 418 -12.66 33.88 1.15
N ASN A 419 -12.99 33.40 2.35
CA ASN A 419 -12.03 33.09 3.40
C ASN A 419 -12.45 31.84 4.21
N PRO A 420 -12.43 30.64 3.60
CA PRO A 420 -12.76 29.40 4.30
C PRO A 420 -11.78 29.12 5.44
N VAL A 421 -12.27 28.50 6.51
CA VAL A 421 -11.46 28.08 7.67
C VAL A 421 -10.74 26.77 7.33
N TYR A 422 -9.50 26.61 7.79
CA TYR A 422 -8.57 25.47 7.58
C TYR A 422 -8.06 25.23 6.15
N ILE A 423 -8.84 25.53 5.12
CA ILE A 423 -8.43 25.37 3.71
C ILE A 423 -8.37 26.72 3.00
N SER A 424 -7.63 26.81 1.90
CA SER A 424 -7.65 28.03 1.07
C SER A 424 -8.90 28.06 0.17
N ARG A 425 -9.32 29.26 -0.24
CA ARG A 425 -10.37 29.42 -1.27
C ARG A 425 -10.02 28.67 -2.56
N PHE A 426 -8.75 28.65 -2.93
CA PHE A 426 -8.26 27.95 -4.12
C PHE A 426 -8.40 26.43 -4.00
N ALA A 427 -8.09 25.85 -2.84
CA ALA A 427 -8.32 24.44 -2.55
C ALA A 427 -9.83 24.11 -2.50
N LEU A 428 -10.67 24.99 -1.95
CA LEU A 428 -12.12 24.81 -2.00
C LEU A 428 -12.62 24.79 -3.45
N PHE A 429 -12.10 25.67 -4.31
CA PHE A 429 -12.40 25.63 -5.74
C PHE A 429 -11.93 24.32 -6.41
N GLY A 430 -10.74 23.83 -6.08
CA GLY A 430 -10.25 22.52 -6.52
C GLY A 430 -11.18 21.36 -6.15
N ALA A 431 -11.76 21.39 -4.94
CA ALA A 431 -12.74 20.38 -4.51
C ALA A 431 -13.98 20.36 -5.42
N HIS A 432 -14.45 21.53 -5.87
CA HIS A 432 -15.56 21.64 -6.82
C HIS A 432 -15.18 21.14 -8.20
N LEU A 433 -14.00 21.51 -8.70
CA LEU A 433 -13.49 20.99 -9.97
C LEU A 433 -13.38 19.46 -9.98
N PHE A 434 -13.00 18.87 -8.85
CA PHE A 434 -12.91 17.42 -8.68
C PHE A 434 -14.24 16.69 -8.93
N ASN A 435 -15.36 17.41 -8.89
CA ASN A 435 -16.71 16.91 -9.14
C ASN A 435 -17.48 17.81 -10.15
N ASP A 436 -16.81 18.59 -11.00
CA ASP A 436 -17.49 19.50 -11.93
C ASP A 436 -18.25 18.71 -13.01
N ARG A 437 -19.59 18.74 -12.95
CA ARG A 437 -20.49 18.05 -13.89
C ARG A 437 -20.98 18.93 -15.03
N THR A 438 -20.65 20.21 -15.03
CA THR A 438 -21.27 21.23 -15.89
C THR A 438 -20.81 21.20 -17.35
N ARG A 439 -19.72 20.47 -17.65
CA ARG A 439 -19.12 20.36 -19.01
C ARG A 439 -19.78 19.32 -19.92
N GLY A 440 -21.01 18.88 -19.63
CA GLY A 440 -21.76 17.94 -20.47
C GLY A 440 -21.14 16.52 -20.47
N ALA A 441 -20.91 15.95 -21.66
CA ALA A 441 -20.34 14.60 -21.81
C ALA A 441 -18.84 14.51 -21.42
N ASN A 442 -18.14 15.65 -21.32
CA ASN A 442 -16.71 15.74 -21.02
C ASN A 442 -16.51 16.51 -19.70
N ASN A 443 -16.94 15.95 -18.58
CA ASN A 443 -16.85 16.54 -17.24
C ASN A 443 -15.68 16.00 -16.41
N LEU A 444 -15.34 16.74 -15.36
CA LEU A 444 -14.32 16.34 -14.39
C LEU A 444 -15.01 15.49 -13.32
N ARG A 445 -15.11 14.19 -13.59
CA ARG A 445 -15.82 13.19 -12.76
C ARG A 445 -14.87 12.38 -11.87
N CYS A 446 -13.87 13.02 -11.27
CA CYS A 446 -12.90 12.31 -10.41
C CYS A 446 -13.62 11.62 -9.23
N SER A 447 -14.65 12.28 -8.70
CA SER A 447 -15.55 11.76 -7.67
C SER A 447 -16.32 10.49 -8.07
N ASN A 448 -16.42 10.09 -9.35
CA ASN A 448 -17.10 8.85 -9.71
C ASN A 448 -16.36 7.59 -9.23
N CYS A 449 -15.05 7.71 -8.98
CA CYS A 449 -14.21 6.62 -8.47
C CYS A 449 -13.60 7.01 -7.12
N HIS A 450 -13.23 8.28 -6.93
CA HIS A 450 -12.72 8.81 -5.68
C HIS A 450 -13.84 9.49 -4.88
N GLU A 451 -14.84 8.70 -4.47
CA GLU A 451 -16.03 9.20 -3.80
C GLU A 451 -15.95 9.15 -2.27
N SER A 452 -16.85 9.91 -1.63
CA SER A 452 -17.11 9.90 -0.19
C SER A 452 -15.96 10.42 0.66
N ALA A 453 -16.13 10.33 1.98
CA ALA A 453 -15.08 10.62 2.94
C ALA A 453 -13.87 9.68 2.81
N GLU A 454 -14.03 8.43 2.39
CA GLU A 454 -12.92 7.49 2.16
C GLU A 454 -12.09 7.80 0.91
N LEU A 455 -12.63 8.60 -0.03
CA LEU A 455 -12.02 8.95 -1.32
C LEU A 455 -11.67 7.75 -2.21
N THR A 456 -12.51 6.71 -2.16
CA THR A 456 -12.39 5.50 -2.97
C THR A 456 -13.74 4.76 -3.05
N ASP A 457 -14.10 4.28 -4.23
CA ASP A 457 -15.24 3.39 -4.47
C ASP A 457 -14.91 1.90 -4.20
N ALA A 458 -13.66 1.58 -3.86
CA ALA A 458 -13.20 0.25 -3.47
C ALA A 458 -13.35 -0.05 -1.96
N SER A 459 -14.07 0.81 -1.23
CA SER A 459 -14.23 0.67 0.22
C SER A 459 -15.26 -0.40 0.61
N VAL A 460 -15.09 -0.97 1.81
CA VAL A 460 -16.03 -1.92 2.43
C VAL A 460 -17.45 -1.36 2.42
N ARG A 461 -17.62 -0.11 2.84
CA ARG A 461 -18.95 0.55 2.89
C ARG A 461 -19.57 0.65 1.50
N ARG A 462 -18.81 1.05 0.48
CA ARG A 462 -19.34 1.21 -0.89
C ARG A 462 -19.68 -0.10 -1.55
N ILE A 463 -18.92 -1.16 -1.29
CA ILE A 463 -19.22 -2.49 -1.78
C ILE A 463 -20.39 -3.11 -1.01
N GLY A 464 -20.46 -2.93 0.32
CA GLY A 464 -21.53 -3.45 1.17
C GLY A 464 -22.90 -2.82 0.93
N LEU A 465 -22.95 -1.56 0.48
CA LEU A 465 -24.20 -0.87 0.11
C LEU A 465 -24.68 -1.21 -1.32
N ALA A 466 -23.89 -1.94 -2.10
CA ALA A 466 -24.21 -2.25 -3.48
C ALA A 466 -25.21 -3.41 -3.58
N ALA A 467 -26.24 -3.26 -4.42
CA ALA A 467 -27.24 -4.32 -4.65
C ALA A 467 -26.61 -5.65 -5.13
N ASN A 468 -25.56 -5.57 -5.95
CA ASN A 468 -24.85 -6.72 -6.52
C ASN A 468 -23.46 -6.94 -5.90
N GLY A 469 -23.22 -6.39 -4.71
CA GLY A 469 -21.95 -6.51 -4.00
C GLY A 469 -20.75 -5.98 -4.82
N PRO A 470 -19.66 -6.76 -4.99
CA PRO A 470 -18.43 -6.29 -5.60
C PRO A 470 -18.44 -6.28 -7.13
N VAL A 471 -19.52 -6.72 -7.79
CA VAL A 471 -19.62 -6.79 -9.26
C VAL A 471 -20.68 -5.81 -9.76
N ARG A 472 -20.41 -5.12 -10.87
CA ARG A 472 -21.37 -4.19 -11.51
C ARG A 472 -21.34 -4.29 -13.03
N ASN A 473 -22.42 -3.85 -13.67
CA ASN A 473 -22.37 -3.50 -15.10
C ASN A 473 -21.91 -2.04 -15.24
N ARG A 474 -20.87 -1.80 -16.03
CA ARG A 474 -20.41 -0.46 -16.42
C ARG A 474 -20.23 -0.39 -17.93
N ASP A 475 -21.07 0.42 -18.58
CA ASP A 475 -21.01 0.71 -20.01
C ASP A 475 -20.99 -0.55 -20.89
N GLY A 476 -21.77 -1.57 -20.49
CA GLY A 476 -21.87 -2.84 -21.19
C GLY A 476 -20.81 -3.88 -20.80
N ASN A 477 -19.91 -3.55 -19.86
CA ASN A 477 -18.94 -4.48 -19.27
C ASN A 477 -19.37 -4.95 -17.89
N VAL A 478 -19.12 -6.21 -17.56
CA VAL A 478 -19.20 -6.71 -16.18
C VAL A 478 -17.83 -6.59 -15.53
N ILE A 479 -17.72 -5.77 -14.48
CA ILE A 479 -16.45 -5.43 -13.83
C ILE A 479 -16.51 -5.53 -12.31
N ASP A 480 -15.33 -5.63 -11.70
CA ASP A 480 -15.14 -5.52 -10.26
C ASP A 480 -15.26 -4.04 -9.86
N LYS A 481 -16.16 -3.73 -8.93
CA LYS A 481 -16.33 -2.39 -8.37
C LYS A 481 -15.04 -1.95 -7.68
N GLY A 482 -14.64 -0.70 -7.88
CA GLY A 482 -13.39 -0.19 -7.36
C GLY A 482 -12.15 -0.57 -8.15
N PHE A 483 -12.27 -1.25 -9.30
CA PHE A 483 -11.13 -1.59 -10.16
C PHE A 483 -11.29 -0.97 -11.55
N ASN A 484 -10.29 -0.19 -11.97
CA ASN A 484 -10.34 0.58 -13.22
C ASN A 484 -9.02 0.52 -13.98
N ASN A 485 -9.09 0.33 -15.29
CA ASN A 485 -7.98 0.60 -16.20
C ASN A 485 -8.11 2.06 -16.67
N ILE A 486 -7.13 2.88 -16.29
CA ILE A 486 -7.11 4.32 -16.61
C ILE A 486 -6.26 4.64 -17.84
N GLY A 487 -5.67 3.62 -18.46
CA GLY A 487 -4.78 3.76 -19.59
C GLY A 487 -3.40 4.30 -19.30
N LEU A 488 -2.85 3.95 -18.15
CA LEU A 488 -1.48 4.29 -17.78
C LEU A 488 -0.44 3.61 -18.68
N ARG A 489 -0.64 2.31 -18.94
CA ARG A 489 0.24 1.42 -19.72
C ARG A 489 -0.59 0.51 -20.63
N PRO A 490 0.01 -0.15 -21.64
CA PRO A 490 -0.61 -1.26 -22.34
C PRO A 490 -1.06 -2.36 -21.37
N THR A 491 -2.17 -3.01 -21.67
CA THR A 491 -2.75 -4.09 -20.83
C THR A 491 -1.77 -5.21 -20.54
N ASP A 492 -0.94 -5.58 -21.52
CA ASP A 492 0.00 -6.68 -21.40
C ASP A 492 1.18 -6.39 -20.47
N ASP A 493 1.44 -5.14 -20.07
CA ASP A 493 2.50 -4.83 -19.10
C ASP A 493 2.14 -5.30 -17.68
N ASP A 494 0.86 -5.23 -17.30
CA ASP A 494 0.34 -5.78 -16.06
C ASP A 494 -1.18 -5.94 -16.14
N LEU A 495 -1.66 -7.18 -16.06
CA LEU A 495 -3.08 -7.51 -16.17
C LEU A 495 -3.93 -7.04 -14.97
N GLY A 496 -3.33 -6.62 -13.86
CA GLY A 496 -4.05 -6.17 -12.67
C GLY A 496 -5.00 -7.24 -12.12
N VAL A 497 -6.23 -6.85 -11.78
CA VAL A 497 -7.28 -7.78 -11.31
C VAL A 497 -7.76 -8.74 -12.40
N GLY A 498 -7.45 -8.47 -13.67
CA GLY A 498 -7.76 -9.33 -14.81
C GLY A 498 -6.93 -10.61 -14.87
N ALA A 499 -5.85 -10.70 -14.07
CA ALA A 499 -4.95 -11.85 -14.01
C ALA A 499 -5.59 -13.09 -13.35
N ASN A 500 -4.93 -14.23 -13.54
CA ASN A 500 -5.21 -15.49 -12.86
C ASN A 500 -4.01 -15.89 -12.01
N ASP A 501 -4.25 -16.62 -10.92
CA ASP A 501 -3.23 -17.35 -10.17
C ASP A 501 -3.55 -18.87 -10.19
N ALA A 502 -2.82 -19.66 -9.40
CA ALA A 502 -3.02 -21.11 -9.30
C ALA A 502 -4.44 -21.53 -8.82
N PHE A 503 -5.17 -20.61 -8.19
CA PHE A 503 -6.53 -20.78 -7.68
C PHE A 503 -7.58 -20.12 -8.59
N GLY A 504 -7.22 -19.82 -9.85
CA GLY A 504 -8.11 -19.26 -10.86
C GLY A 504 -8.11 -17.73 -10.91
N PRO A 505 -9.17 -17.11 -11.44
CA PRO A 505 -9.22 -15.66 -11.65
C PRO A 505 -9.16 -14.85 -10.36
N LEU A 506 -8.41 -13.74 -10.37
CA LEU A 506 -8.41 -12.77 -9.27
C LEU A 506 -9.71 -11.95 -9.21
N SER A 507 -10.34 -11.70 -10.34
CA SER A 507 -11.58 -10.92 -10.43
C SER A 507 -12.80 -11.66 -9.85
N HIS A 508 -13.61 -10.95 -9.08
CA HIS A 508 -14.94 -11.42 -8.65
C HIS A 508 -15.87 -11.63 -9.84
N SER A 509 -15.84 -10.75 -10.84
CA SER A 509 -16.69 -10.86 -12.04
C SER A 509 -16.40 -12.12 -12.85
N LYS A 510 -15.11 -12.42 -13.12
CA LYS A 510 -14.71 -13.65 -13.84
C LYS A 510 -15.08 -14.90 -13.06
N ARG A 511 -15.05 -14.85 -11.71
CA ARG A 511 -15.49 -15.96 -10.84
C ARG A 511 -17.00 -16.11 -10.80
N LEU A 512 -17.75 -15.01 -10.87
CA LEU A 512 -19.22 -15.03 -10.87
C LEU A 512 -19.78 -15.57 -12.19
N PHE A 513 -19.09 -15.34 -13.31
CA PHE A 513 -19.50 -15.78 -14.64
C PHE A 513 -18.38 -16.57 -15.35
N PRO A 514 -18.04 -17.79 -14.89
CA PRO A 514 -16.90 -18.56 -15.39
C PRO A 514 -17.10 -19.18 -16.79
N GLY A 515 -18.35 -19.26 -17.28
CA GLY A 515 -18.68 -19.78 -18.61
C GLY A 515 -19.00 -18.68 -19.61
N SER A 516 -20.17 -18.06 -19.46
CA SER A 516 -20.64 -16.97 -20.33
C SER A 516 -21.25 -15.85 -19.50
N LEU A 517 -21.11 -14.62 -19.99
CA LEU A 517 -21.77 -13.46 -19.41
C LEU A 517 -23.29 -13.50 -19.65
N PRO A 518 -24.10 -12.97 -18.71
CA PRO A 518 -25.54 -12.87 -18.91
C PRO A 518 -25.87 -11.79 -19.97
N ALA A 519 -27.03 -11.90 -20.62
CA ALA A 519 -27.48 -10.89 -21.60
C ALA A 519 -27.70 -9.49 -20.97
N SER A 520 -28.06 -9.47 -19.69
CA SER A 520 -28.15 -8.26 -18.88
C SER A 520 -27.68 -8.52 -17.46
N PHE A 521 -27.12 -7.48 -16.83
CA PHE A 521 -26.69 -7.48 -15.43
C PHE A 521 -26.87 -6.09 -14.87
N ASP A 522 -27.28 -5.99 -13.60
CA ASP A 522 -27.47 -4.71 -12.91
C ASP A 522 -28.44 -3.75 -13.65
N GLY A 523 -29.51 -4.31 -14.24
CA GLY A 523 -30.51 -3.53 -14.99
C GLY A 523 -30.06 -3.02 -16.36
N ALA A 524 -28.84 -3.34 -16.81
CA ALA A 524 -28.29 -2.92 -18.10
C ALA A 524 -27.90 -4.12 -18.98
N VAL A 525 -27.95 -3.94 -20.30
CA VAL A 525 -27.51 -4.96 -21.28
C VAL A 525 -25.99 -5.13 -21.17
N VAL A 526 -25.52 -6.37 -21.26
CA VAL A 526 -24.09 -6.67 -21.39
C VAL A 526 -23.77 -6.76 -22.88
N THR A 527 -22.95 -5.85 -23.36
CA THR A 527 -22.67 -5.70 -24.81
C THR A 527 -21.20 -5.86 -25.16
N LYS A 528 -20.29 -5.77 -24.17
CA LYS A 528 -18.84 -5.72 -24.42
C LYS A 528 -18.10 -6.93 -23.88
N GLY A 529 -18.35 -7.31 -22.62
CA GLY A 529 -17.63 -8.43 -22.01
C GLY A 529 -17.26 -8.18 -20.56
N PHE A 530 -16.12 -8.74 -20.15
CA PHE A 530 -15.41 -8.24 -18.99
C PHE A 530 -14.67 -6.94 -19.36
N GLY A 531 -14.21 -6.17 -18.37
CA GLY A 531 -13.43 -4.94 -18.59
C GLY A 531 -12.36 -4.77 -17.53
N LEU A 532 -11.56 -5.82 -17.32
CA LEU A 532 -10.78 -6.04 -16.10
C LEU A 532 -9.27 -6.07 -16.31
N GLU A 533 -8.82 -6.27 -17.54
CA GLU A 533 -7.38 -6.37 -17.81
C GLU A 533 -6.73 -4.99 -17.74
N GLY A 534 -5.60 -4.91 -17.03
CA GLY A 534 -4.96 -3.65 -16.66
C GLY A 534 -5.77 -2.81 -15.67
N ALA A 535 -6.80 -3.39 -15.02
CA ALA A 535 -7.60 -2.68 -14.04
C ALA A 535 -7.04 -2.86 -12.62
N PHE A 536 -6.93 -1.75 -11.90
CA PHE A 536 -6.36 -1.70 -10.55
C PHE A 536 -7.31 -1.06 -9.57
N LYS A 537 -7.17 -1.45 -8.30
CA LYS A 537 -7.93 -0.91 -7.17
C LYS A 537 -7.75 0.61 -7.12
N VAL A 538 -8.86 1.34 -7.04
CA VAL A 538 -8.86 2.80 -6.88
C VAL A 538 -8.31 3.16 -5.50
N PRO A 539 -7.13 3.79 -5.41
CA PRO A 539 -6.56 4.16 -4.12
C PRO A 539 -7.33 5.34 -3.51
N SER A 540 -7.39 5.38 -2.18
CA SER A 540 -7.76 6.59 -1.43
C SER A 540 -6.75 7.70 -1.72
N LEU A 541 -7.26 8.93 -1.83
CA LEU A 541 -6.43 10.11 -2.06
C LEU A 541 -6.01 10.83 -0.76
N ARG A 542 -6.34 10.26 0.41
CA ARG A 542 -5.90 10.80 1.70
C ARG A 542 -4.39 10.65 1.82
N ASN A 543 -3.72 11.72 2.27
CA ASN A 543 -2.26 11.82 2.34
C ASN A 543 -1.51 11.64 1.01
N VAL A 544 -2.18 11.78 -0.14
CA VAL A 544 -1.57 11.55 -1.46
C VAL A 544 -0.36 12.47 -1.72
N ALA A 545 -0.31 13.65 -1.10
CA ALA A 545 0.87 14.53 -1.18
C ALA A 545 2.13 13.95 -0.51
N LEU A 546 2.01 12.87 0.29
CA LEU A 546 3.12 12.24 1.00
C LEU A 546 3.56 10.90 0.38
N THR A 547 3.00 10.48 -0.75
CA THR A 547 3.15 9.09 -1.23
C THR A 547 3.59 9.01 -2.69
N ALA A 548 4.37 9.98 -3.16
CA ALA A 548 5.06 9.88 -4.45
C ALA A 548 6.11 8.74 -4.41
N PRO A 549 6.43 8.12 -5.56
CA PRO A 549 5.84 8.34 -6.89
C PRO A 549 4.46 7.66 -7.03
N TYR A 550 3.68 8.04 -8.05
CA TYR A 550 2.26 7.70 -8.16
C TYR A 550 1.97 6.56 -9.13
N PHE A 551 0.76 6.02 -8.98
CA PHE A 551 0.19 4.87 -9.71
C PHE A 551 0.83 3.52 -9.34
N HIS A 552 0.23 2.43 -9.86
CA HIS A 552 0.62 1.06 -9.51
C HIS A 552 2.06 0.69 -9.92
N ASN A 553 2.69 1.46 -10.80
CA ASN A 553 4.06 1.27 -11.28
C ASN A 553 5.01 2.41 -10.87
N GLY A 554 4.55 3.42 -10.11
CA GLY A 554 5.38 4.56 -9.74
C GLY A 554 5.80 5.43 -10.93
N ASP A 555 4.95 5.53 -11.96
CA ASP A 555 5.24 6.20 -13.24
C ASP A 555 5.53 7.70 -13.11
N THR A 556 4.91 8.40 -12.15
CA THR A 556 4.98 9.87 -12.07
C THR A 556 5.50 10.36 -10.72
N PRO A 557 6.28 11.46 -10.67
CA PRO A 557 6.96 11.91 -9.47
C PRO A 557 6.17 12.98 -8.69
N SER A 558 5.16 13.60 -9.31
CA SER A 558 4.43 14.75 -8.74
C SER A 558 2.91 14.63 -8.89
N LEU A 559 2.16 15.19 -7.93
CA LEU A 559 0.70 15.23 -7.98
C LEU A 559 0.20 15.92 -9.24
N ARG A 560 0.88 17.00 -9.64
CA ARG A 560 0.49 17.78 -10.81
C ARG A 560 0.58 16.94 -12.09
N GLU A 561 1.64 16.15 -12.26
CA GLU A 561 1.74 15.24 -13.40
C GLU A 561 0.70 14.12 -13.37
N ALA A 562 0.37 13.59 -12.18
CA ALA A 562 -0.70 12.62 -12.01
C ALA A 562 -2.08 13.21 -12.41
N VAL A 563 -2.39 14.45 -11.99
CA VAL A 563 -3.62 15.17 -12.39
C VAL A 563 -3.65 15.42 -13.90
N LEU A 564 -2.53 15.82 -14.49
CA LEU A 564 -2.43 16.00 -15.94
C LEU A 564 -2.60 14.70 -16.73
N LEU A 565 -2.32 13.53 -16.13
CA LEU A 565 -2.60 12.22 -16.75
C LEU A 565 -4.08 11.98 -16.92
N TYR A 566 -4.87 12.26 -15.88
CA TYR A 566 -6.32 12.20 -15.98
C TYR A 566 -6.86 13.23 -16.96
N SER A 567 -6.34 14.46 -16.95
CA SER A 567 -6.75 15.52 -17.89
C SER A 567 -6.70 15.09 -19.35
N ARG A 568 -5.61 14.42 -19.77
CA ARG A 568 -5.44 13.93 -21.15
C ARG A 568 -6.14 12.58 -21.42
N GLY A 569 -6.83 12.02 -20.42
CA GLY A 569 -7.57 10.78 -20.51
C GLY A 569 -6.72 9.51 -20.45
N GLY A 570 -5.54 9.54 -19.82
CA GLY A 570 -4.57 8.43 -19.79
C GLY A 570 -3.43 8.59 -20.80
N ASN A 571 -2.49 7.66 -20.80
CA ASN A 571 -1.32 7.66 -21.69
C ASN A 571 -1.57 6.90 -22.99
N VAL A 572 -2.16 5.70 -22.92
CA VAL A 572 -2.23 4.77 -24.06
C VAL A 572 -3.62 4.74 -24.72
N SER A 573 -3.67 4.71 -26.05
CA SER A 573 -4.90 4.47 -26.83
C SER A 573 -4.61 3.90 -28.23
N PRO A 574 -5.44 2.96 -28.75
CA PRO A 574 -6.49 2.23 -28.04
C PRO A 574 -5.89 1.32 -26.96
N ILE A 575 -6.71 0.92 -25.99
CA ILE A 575 -6.36 -0.11 -25.03
C ILE A 575 -7.32 -1.25 -25.25
N THR A 576 -6.79 -2.45 -25.39
CA THR A 576 -7.58 -3.64 -25.65
C THR A 576 -7.30 -4.66 -24.58
N GLN A 577 -8.34 -5.43 -24.26
CA GLN A 577 -8.15 -6.73 -23.63
C GLN A 577 -7.47 -7.68 -24.61
N ARG A 578 -6.95 -8.80 -24.12
CA ARG A 578 -6.26 -9.83 -24.89
C ARG A 578 -7.19 -10.56 -25.86
N ASP A 579 -8.50 -10.52 -25.62
CA ASP A 579 -9.53 -11.00 -26.55
C ASP A 579 -9.89 -9.99 -27.65
N GLY A 580 -9.24 -8.82 -27.67
CA GLY A 580 -9.47 -7.75 -28.65
C GLY A 580 -10.55 -6.75 -28.26
N THR A 581 -11.25 -6.94 -27.13
CA THR A 581 -12.30 -6.03 -26.67
C THR A 581 -11.70 -4.67 -26.26
N PRO A 582 -12.14 -3.54 -26.84
CA PRO A 582 -11.66 -2.21 -26.44
C PRO A 582 -12.04 -1.86 -24.99
N ILE A 583 -11.08 -1.31 -24.25
CA ILE A 583 -11.30 -0.66 -22.97
C ILE A 583 -11.45 0.84 -23.21
N GLU A 584 -12.62 1.36 -22.87
CA GLU A 584 -12.91 2.78 -23.11
C GLU A 584 -12.09 3.71 -22.20
N PRO A 585 -11.67 4.87 -22.73
CA PRO A 585 -11.21 6.01 -21.93
C PRO A 585 -12.15 6.37 -20.76
N LEU A 586 -11.61 6.85 -19.64
CA LEU A 586 -12.41 7.37 -18.52
C LEU A 586 -13.16 8.70 -18.80
N GLY A 587 -13.11 9.24 -20.02
CA GLY A 587 -13.95 10.38 -20.44
C GLY A 587 -13.74 11.66 -19.61
N VAL A 588 -12.52 11.93 -19.15
CA VAL A 588 -12.20 13.12 -18.36
C VAL A 588 -11.88 14.30 -19.29
N ALA A 589 -12.42 15.47 -18.96
CA ALA A 589 -12.16 16.71 -19.71
C ALA A 589 -10.71 17.18 -19.56
N ASN A 590 -10.19 17.81 -20.61
CA ASN A 590 -8.95 18.57 -20.48
C ASN A 590 -9.14 19.74 -19.51
N MET A 591 -8.23 19.83 -18.54
CA MET A 591 -8.11 20.93 -17.57
C MET A 591 -7.13 21.99 -18.08
N THR A 592 -7.38 23.25 -17.73
CA THR A 592 -6.34 24.30 -17.83
C THR A 592 -5.25 24.09 -16.77
N SER A 593 -4.13 24.81 -16.89
CA SER A 593 -3.08 24.76 -15.86
C SER A 593 -3.62 25.15 -14.49
N ASP A 594 -4.38 26.25 -14.41
CA ASP A 594 -4.90 26.77 -13.15
C ASP A 594 -5.94 25.82 -12.53
N GLU A 595 -6.73 25.13 -13.36
CA GLU A 595 -7.66 24.09 -12.90
C GLU A 595 -6.91 22.90 -12.31
N ALA A 596 -5.85 22.44 -12.97
CA ALA A 596 -5.00 21.37 -12.44
C ALA A 596 -4.34 21.79 -11.12
N ASP A 597 -3.83 23.02 -11.03
CA ASP A 597 -3.20 23.56 -9.82
C ASP A 597 -4.22 23.70 -8.66
N ALA A 598 -5.47 24.06 -8.96
CA ALA A 598 -6.54 24.12 -7.97
C ALA A 598 -6.86 22.72 -7.40
N VAL A 599 -6.97 21.72 -8.28
CA VAL A 599 -7.17 20.32 -7.86
C VAL A 599 -5.99 19.84 -7.01
N VAL A 600 -4.75 20.16 -7.40
CA VAL A 600 -3.55 19.82 -6.59
C VAL A 600 -3.61 20.47 -5.21
N ALA A 601 -3.97 21.76 -5.12
CA ALA A 601 -4.10 22.46 -3.84
C ALA A 601 -5.16 21.81 -2.92
N TRP A 602 -6.23 21.25 -3.50
CA TRP A 602 -7.20 20.47 -2.75
C TRP A 602 -6.65 19.11 -2.29
N LEU A 603 -5.93 18.38 -3.16
CA LEU A 603 -5.30 17.11 -2.81
C LEU A 603 -4.26 17.27 -1.67
N GLU A 604 -3.54 18.39 -1.65
CA GLU A 604 -2.62 18.75 -0.55
C GLU A 604 -3.38 18.98 0.77
N ALA A 605 -4.57 19.56 0.72
CA ALA A 605 -5.45 19.75 1.88
C ALA A 605 -6.01 18.44 2.46
N LEU A 606 -5.80 17.30 1.80
CA LEU A 606 -6.10 15.95 2.29
C LEU A 606 -4.92 15.33 3.08
N THR A 607 -3.92 16.11 3.46
CA THR A 607 -2.77 15.66 4.24
C THR A 607 -3.00 15.90 5.73
N ASP A 608 -2.98 14.85 6.53
CA ASP A 608 -3.08 14.94 7.98
C ASP A 608 -1.70 15.21 8.56
N GLU A 609 -1.60 16.26 9.37
CA GLU A 609 -0.31 16.65 9.94
C GLU A 609 0.27 15.56 10.85
N ARG A 610 -0.58 14.80 11.54
CA ARG A 610 -0.13 13.68 12.38
C ARG A 610 0.60 12.61 11.57
N VAL A 611 0.20 12.41 10.32
CA VAL A 611 0.87 11.48 9.41
C VAL A 611 2.23 12.03 8.99
N ARG A 612 2.29 13.32 8.64
CA ARG A 612 3.52 13.99 8.19
C ARG A 612 4.63 13.92 9.24
N ILE A 613 4.27 14.12 10.50
CA ILE A 613 5.22 14.12 11.63
C ILE A 613 5.25 12.80 12.40
N ALA A 614 4.56 11.75 11.93
CA ALA A 614 4.43 10.47 12.63
C ALA A 614 3.98 10.60 14.11
N ALA A 615 3.05 11.52 14.40
CA ALA A 615 2.39 11.61 15.70
C ALA A 615 1.32 10.51 15.84
N ALA A 616 0.92 10.21 17.07
CA ALA A 616 -0.05 9.16 17.33
C ALA A 616 -1.33 9.30 16.48
N PRO A 617 -1.85 8.21 15.91
CA PRO A 617 -1.43 6.81 16.10
C PRO A 617 -0.31 6.32 15.15
N PHE A 618 0.37 7.21 14.44
CA PHE A 618 1.39 6.90 13.43
C PHE A 618 2.83 6.85 13.98
N ASP A 619 3.00 7.03 15.30
CA ASP A 619 4.28 6.91 15.99
C ASP A 619 4.82 5.47 15.92
N HIS A 620 6.14 5.30 16.04
CA HIS A 620 6.77 4.03 15.71
C HIS A 620 8.14 3.76 16.38
N PRO A 621 8.52 2.47 16.50
CA PRO A 621 9.88 2.06 16.84
C PRO A 621 10.94 2.57 15.85
N GLN A 622 12.21 2.54 16.28
CA GLN A 622 13.35 2.75 15.40
C GLN A 622 13.37 1.69 14.28
N LEU A 623 13.88 2.07 13.11
CA LEU A 623 14.03 1.16 11.98
C LEU A 623 15.34 1.44 11.25
N PHE A 624 15.99 0.40 10.73
CA PHE A 624 17.11 0.54 9.81
C PHE A 624 16.69 -0.01 8.45
N VAL A 625 16.46 0.90 7.50
CA VAL A 625 15.99 0.53 6.17
C VAL A 625 17.18 0.42 5.23
N PRO A 626 17.26 -0.64 4.39
CA PRO A 626 18.19 -0.64 3.27
C PRO A 626 17.95 0.57 2.37
N ASN A 627 18.99 1.12 1.75
CA ASN A 627 18.90 2.21 0.77
C ASN A 627 19.86 1.93 -0.39
N GLY A 628 19.58 0.87 -1.14
CA GLY A 628 20.51 0.25 -2.08
C GLY A 628 21.84 -0.19 -1.47
N HIS A 629 22.88 -0.02 -2.26
CA HIS A 629 24.24 -0.47 -2.00
C HIS A 629 25.23 0.65 -2.34
N PRO A 630 26.35 0.79 -1.60
CA PRO A 630 27.38 1.75 -1.96
C PRO A 630 27.87 1.53 -3.40
N GLY A 631 27.92 2.61 -4.18
CA GLY A 631 28.18 2.60 -5.63
C GLY A 631 26.93 2.85 -6.46
N ASP A 632 26.86 2.25 -7.65
CA ASP A 632 25.79 2.44 -8.64
C ASP A 632 25.36 1.10 -9.28
N HIS A 633 24.67 1.18 -10.42
CA HIS A 633 24.19 0.02 -11.18
C HIS A 633 25.26 -0.68 -12.02
N ARG A 634 26.50 -0.16 -12.03
CA ARG A 634 27.65 -0.70 -12.75
C ARG A 634 28.68 -1.28 -11.80
N GLN A 635 28.80 -0.73 -10.60
CA GLN A 635 29.72 -1.19 -9.57
C GLN A 635 29.12 -1.04 -8.18
N VAL A 636 29.20 -2.11 -7.38
CA VAL A 636 28.79 -2.12 -5.96
C VAL A 636 29.88 -2.69 -5.06
N GLU A 637 29.88 -2.27 -3.80
CA GLU A 637 30.76 -2.85 -2.78
C GLU A 637 30.35 -4.28 -2.43
N ARG A 638 31.36 -5.14 -2.24
CA ARG A 638 31.16 -6.53 -1.78
C ARG A 638 30.75 -6.54 -0.31
N GLY A 639 29.63 -7.19 -0.02
CA GLY A 639 29.20 -7.51 1.33
C GLY A 639 29.57 -8.95 1.69
N LYS A 640 28.56 -9.75 2.04
CA LYS A 640 28.73 -11.20 2.29
C LYS A 640 29.07 -11.93 0.97
N PRO A 641 29.64 -13.16 1.03
CA PRO A 641 29.96 -13.93 -0.17
C PRO A 641 28.75 -14.03 -1.14
N GLY A 642 28.91 -13.48 -2.35
CA GLY A 642 27.87 -13.47 -3.38
C GLY A 642 26.85 -12.31 -3.34
N PHE A 643 26.97 -11.39 -2.37
CA PHE A 643 26.01 -10.30 -2.16
C PHE A 643 26.68 -8.93 -2.14
N ALA A 644 25.98 -7.94 -2.66
CA ALA A 644 26.33 -6.54 -2.47
C ALA A 644 26.17 -6.15 -0.99
N LYS A 645 26.95 -5.18 -0.52
CA LYS A 645 26.84 -4.64 0.83
C LYS A 645 25.63 -3.70 0.88
N ASP A 646 24.69 -3.92 1.80
CA ASP A 646 23.59 -2.97 2.04
C ASP A 646 24.14 -1.65 2.60
N ASP A 647 23.64 -0.54 2.07
CA ASP A 647 23.67 0.75 2.77
C ASP A 647 22.42 0.87 3.64
N LEU A 648 22.57 1.16 4.93
CA LEU A 648 21.46 1.18 5.89
C LEU A 648 21.22 2.61 6.37
N LEU A 649 20.00 3.09 6.15
CA LEU A 649 19.53 4.36 6.69
C LEU A 649 18.78 4.14 7.99
N GLU A 650 19.12 4.90 9.01
CA GLU A 650 18.38 4.93 10.28
C GLU A 650 17.15 5.83 10.15
N ILE A 651 15.99 5.28 10.47
CA ILE A 651 14.77 6.01 10.79
C ILE A 651 14.64 6.00 12.32
N PRO A 652 14.71 7.18 12.97
CA PRO A 652 14.66 7.26 14.43
C PRO A 652 13.32 6.76 14.96
N MET A 653 13.29 6.29 16.21
CA MET A 653 12.01 6.05 16.89
C MET A 653 11.26 7.37 17.08
N THR A 654 9.95 7.33 17.01
CA THR A 654 9.07 8.49 17.19
C THR A 654 8.05 8.16 18.27
N GLY A 655 7.88 9.05 19.26
CA GLY A 655 6.85 8.94 20.30
C GLY A 655 5.51 9.56 19.89
N ALA A 656 4.50 9.48 20.75
CA ALA A 656 3.13 9.92 20.42
C ALA A 656 2.99 11.40 19.99
N ALA A 657 3.92 12.26 20.39
CA ALA A 657 3.92 13.68 20.00
C ALA A 657 4.38 13.93 18.55
N GLY A 658 4.93 12.92 17.88
CA GLY A 658 5.55 13.05 16.57
C GLY A 658 7.01 13.52 16.62
N GLY A 659 7.63 13.54 15.45
CA GLY A 659 9.02 13.94 15.22
C GLY A 659 9.16 14.80 13.96
N PRO A 660 10.39 15.15 13.57
CA PRO A 660 10.60 15.88 12.32
C PRO A 660 10.09 15.06 11.12
N PRO A 661 9.47 15.71 10.12
CA PRO A 661 8.98 15.01 8.94
C PRO A 661 10.13 14.38 8.15
N LEU A 662 9.92 13.16 7.68
CA LEU A 662 10.89 12.48 6.81
C LEU A 662 10.86 13.07 5.39
N PRO A 663 12.01 13.18 4.70
CA PRO A 663 12.05 13.67 3.32
C PRO A 663 11.19 12.80 2.38
N GLY A 664 10.60 13.41 1.36
CA GLY A 664 9.83 12.72 0.33
C GLY A 664 10.67 12.06 -0.77
N PHE A 665 9.96 11.51 -1.75
CA PHE A 665 10.58 10.95 -2.94
C PHE A 665 11.35 12.03 -3.70
N LEU A 666 12.60 11.73 -4.05
CA LEU A 666 13.57 12.66 -4.65
C LEU A 666 13.99 13.84 -3.75
N GLU A 667 13.68 13.81 -2.45
CA GLU A 667 14.08 14.85 -1.49
C GLU A 667 15.13 14.36 -0.47
N GLY A 668 16.06 15.26 -0.10
CA GLY A 668 16.99 15.03 1.00
C GLY A 668 17.82 13.75 0.84
N VAL A 669 17.89 12.93 1.89
CA VAL A 669 18.60 11.63 1.91
C VAL A 669 17.97 10.57 0.99
N PHE A 670 16.75 10.80 0.54
CA PHE A 670 16.07 9.95 -0.44
C PHE A 670 16.12 10.52 -1.85
N GLY A 671 16.78 11.66 -2.06
CA GLY A 671 17.04 12.23 -3.37
C GLY A 671 18.40 11.80 -3.93
N PRO A 672 18.65 12.07 -5.22
CA PRO A 672 19.99 11.93 -5.78
C PRO A 672 20.97 12.90 -5.08
N HIS A 673 22.17 12.41 -4.78
CA HIS A 673 23.29 13.20 -4.23
C HIS A 673 24.11 13.90 -5.30
#